data_AF-A0A3N4HD04-F1
#
_entry.id   AF-A0A3N4HD04-F1
#
_cell.length_a   1.000
_cell.length_b   1.000
_cell.length_c   1.000
_cell.angle_alpha   90.00
_cell.angle_beta   90.00
_cell.angle_gamma   90.00
#
_symmetry.space_group_name_H-M   'P 1'
#
loop_
_entity.id
_entity.type
_entity.pdbx_description
1 polymer ?
#
loop_
_entity_poly.entity_id
_entity_poly.type
_entity_poly.pdbx_seq_one_letter_code
_entity_poly.pdbx_strand_id
1 'polypeptide(L)'
;MFLKMTSFFLIIWAVLVLQVFCQRDEKAGAGKFNTFFEDVPVSTADNLVYSNCPALPTAIQLDIFDSRQLARNVFQCLKIRLPRGDNGKFADIAVMVIAPKEVKETHPLYAGPLMLVAGGPGATGFKMVLQLQMYRFLRELAPYHSIVAVDPAGVHSSGPNTDCFANAWDSLINEIGESDRQTTVPDSEKAAEKLFNYWVTIGKKCTENLDPEDVRYLGAVQSAKDFRAISRAIRVSKGLSAEGLSFYARSWGGLVGMSLAQQFPQEIKHGLIESTKHIASSLSHTWYYRAQMVDYEESLEAFYFLCANGKTYDEGGCRLKDGKNKTPLKIKTRVEKILSDFKTKEKAGKKFFNSADRTRYTTFNQFTTLLYNALRSPQNHFVCLSEILWEMENSSTITPRVPSSCYNSWSQMHSWTGNTRLIEDIKLDKASRNERYFSPIEVQKGFGFDTEAKLLVNCGDCVWFGADRSAAGIQDVFSHAQNFNDLAARTHLGNWVSCVGYMGRSAEQLPAPLPVTETKSTMIFITNELDPTTPKAFTLESKQYFSNSVLITQESVGVGFLYIVSLPFTANDLPINLKHTVLSSIQDDAVKDCIIQPLKTYFRTGAAPRTDLICEAKRNPFGSPAPYRRQTARNNSPTAEEEQDDQESEEENDQVSEEEEDGIPLDREF
;
A
#
# COMPACT_ATOMS: atom_id res chain seq x y z
N MET A 1 14.18 -27.70 58.08
CA MET A 1 12.76 -27.40 57.77
C MET A 1 12.63 -26.02 57.09
N PHE A 2 13.20 -24.96 57.65
CA PHE A 2 13.20 -23.61 57.07
C PHE A 2 13.76 -23.52 55.63
N LEU A 3 14.89 -24.17 55.32
CA LEU A 3 15.47 -24.17 53.97
C LEU A 3 14.61 -24.86 52.90
N LYS A 4 13.77 -25.83 53.28
CA LYS A 4 12.87 -26.52 52.32
C LYS A 4 11.64 -25.67 52.00
N MET A 5 11.18 -24.86 52.96
CA MET A 5 10.07 -23.92 52.72
C MET A 5 10.49 -22.78 51.79
N THR A 6 11.68 -22.20 51.96
CA THR A 6 12.16 -21.11 51.10
C THR A 6 12.34 -21.55 49.65
N SER A 7 12.86 -22.76 49.40
CA SER A 7 12.96 -23.30 48.03
C SER A 7 11.59 -23.58 47.39
N PHE A 8 10.60 -24.02 48.17
CA PHE A 8 9.25 -24.27 47.67
C PHE A 8 8.53 -22.98 47.29
N PHE A 9 8.68 -21.92 48.10
CA PHE A 9 8.13 -20.59 47.77
C PHE A 9 8.83 -19.95 46.57
N LEU A 10 10.15 -20.12 46.40
CA LEU A 10 10.88 -19.64 45.22
C LEU A 10 10.43 -20.35 43.93
N ILE A 11 10.15 -21.65 43.98
CA ILE A 11 9.64 -22.41 42.83
C ILE A 11 8.21 -21.97 42.49
N ILE A 12 7.34 -21.81 43.48
CA ILE A 12 5.97 -21.31 43.25
C ILE A 12 5.99 -19.88 42.68
N TRP A 13 6.89 -19.02 43.19
CA TRP A 13 7.04 -17.66 42.68
C TRP A 13 7.60 -17.66 41.25
N ALA A 14 8.57 -18.52 40.94
CA ALA A 14 9.08 -18.68 39.58
C ALA A 14 8.03 -19.24 38.61
N VAL A 15 7.19 -20.18 39.04
CA VAL A 15 6.08 -20.73 38.25
C VAL A 15 4.97 -19.70 38.04
N LEU A 16 4.61 -18.92 39.07
CA LEU A 16 3.65 -17.82 38.96
C LEU A 16 4.17 -16.69 38.07
N VAL A 17 5.45 -16.34 38.18
CA VAL A 17 6.08 -15.35 37.30
C VAL A 17 6.15 -15.88 35.85
N LEU A 18 6.50 -17.14 35.62
CA LEU A 18 6.44 -17.78 34.30
C LEU A 18 5.01 -17.83 33.74
N GLN A 19 4.00 -18.11 34.56
CA GLN A 19 2.59 -18.06 34.15
C GLN A 19 2.11 -16.64 33.84
N VAL A 20 2.54 -15.63 34.60
CA VAL A 20 2.21 -14.21 34.35
C VAL A 20 2.94 -13.67 33.11
N PHE A 21 4.15 -14.14 32.82
CA PHE A 21 4.85 -13.82 31.56
C PHE A 21 4.26 -14.57 30.36
N CYS A 22 3.84 -15.83 30.50
CA CYS A 22 3.15 -16.56 29.43
C CYS A 22 1.71 -16.07 29.17
N GLN A 23 1.01 -15.52 30.17
CA GLN A 23 -0.35 -14.99 30.00
C GLN A 23 -0.41 -13.56 29.43
N ARG A 24 0.73 -12.87 29.29
CA ARG A 24 0.77 -11.57 28.59
C ARG A 24 0.57 -11.70 27.08
N ASP A 25 0.78 -12.89 26.51
CA ASP A 25 0.78 -13.11 25.06
C ASP A 25 -0.62 -13.00 24.41
N GLU A 26 -1.73 -13.15 25.16
CA GLU A 26 -3.08 -13.11 24.56
C GLU A 26 -3.71 -11.70 24.50
N LYS A 27 -3.10 -10.68 25.13
CA LYS A 27 -3.69 -9.33 25.23
C LYS A 27 -3.08 -8.29 24.29
N ALA A 28 -1.89 -8.56 23.76
CA ALA A 28 -1.29 -7.74 22.70
C ALA A 28 -2.03 -7.98 21.36
N GLY A 29 -1.87 -7.09 20.39
CA GLY A 29 -2.46 -7.23 19.05
C GLY A 29 -1.83 -8.36 18.25
N ALA A 30 -1.64 -8.16 16.95
CA ALA A 30 -0.84 -9.04 16.12
C ALA A 30 0.61 -8.98 16.58
N GLY A 31 1.20 -10.05 17.10
CA GLY A 31 2.60 -10.00 17.51
C GLY A 31 2.82 -9.58 18.96
N LYS A 32 3.94 -10.03 19.51
CA LYS A 32 4.28 -9.92 20.94
C LYS A 32 4.57 -8.49 21.39
N PHE A 33 4.67 -7.54 20.45
CA PHE A 33 5.12 -6.16 20.71
C PHE A 33 4.08 -5.10 20.31
N ASN A 34 2.92 -5.52 19.81
CA ASN A 34 1.83 -4.59 19.48
C ASN A 34 0.95 -4.36 20.71
N THR A 35 1.41 -3.49 21.61
CA THR A 35 0.75 -3.20 22.90
C THR A 35 -0.15 -1.98 22.88
N PHE A 36 -0.32 -1.30 21.73
CA PHE A 36 -1.10 -0.05 21.65
C PHE A 36 -2.52 -0.22 22.24
N PHE A 37 -3.19 -1.35 22.00
CA PHE A 37 -4.54 -1.65 22.52
C PHE A 37 -4.54 -2.54 23.78
N GLU A 38 -3.43 -2.71 24.49
CA GLU A 38 -3.34 -3.66 25.62
C GLU A 38 -4.29 -3.33 26.77
N ASP A 39 -4.48 -2.03 27.04
CA ASP A 39 -5.33 -1.52 28.12
C ASP A 39 -6.78 -1.25 27.67
N VAL A 40 -7.10 -1.47 26.38
CA VAL A 40 -8.46 -1.29 25.87
C VAL A 40 -9.31 -2.52 26.20
N PRO A 41 -10.43 -2.37 26.93
CA PRO A 41 -11.26 -3.51 27.30
C PRO A 41 -11.82 -4.26 26.09
N VAL A 42 -11.81 -5.59 26.15
CA VAL A 42 -12.42 -6.45 25.15
C VAL A 42 -13.94 -6.45 25.32
N SER A 43 -14.63 -6.13 24.25
CA SER A 43 -16.09 -6.10 24.11
C SER A 43 -16.58 -7.34 23.37
N THR A 44 -17.84 -7.71 23.59
CA THR A 44 -18.56 -8.60 22.67
C THR A 44 -19.32 -7.77 21.63
N ALA A 45 -19.72 -8.38 20.51
CA ALA A 45 -20.50 -7.68 19.48
C ALA A 45 -21.83 -7.09 20.00
N ASP A 46 -22.42 -7.70 21.04
CA ASP A 46 -23.68 -7.25 21.65
C ASP A 46 -23.49 -6.20 22.76
N ASN A 47 -22.27 -6.02 23.28
CA ASN A 47 -21.98 -5.10 24.37
C ASN A 47 -20.65 -4.38 24.13
N LEU A 48 -20.71 -3.30 23.36
CA LEU A 48 -19.55 -2.48 23.00
C LEU A 48 -19.14 -1.55 24.15
N VAL A 49 -17.87 -1.63 24.56
CA VAL A 49 -17.25 -0.75 25.54
C VAL A 49 -16.32 0.21 24.82
N TYR A 50 -16.71 1.48 24.78
CA TYR A 50 -15.88 2.55 24.22
C TYR A 50 -14.98 3.14 25.31
N SER A 51 -13.72 3.38 24.98
CA SER A 51 -12.78 4.15 25.80
C SER A 51 -12.13 5.24 24.97
N ASN A 52 -11.49 6.21 25.63
CA ASN A 52 -10.54 7.06 24.92
C ASN A 52 -9.45 6.20 24.31
N CYS A 53 -9.00 6.58 23.12
CA CYS A 53 -7.85 5.91 22.52
C CYS A 53 -6.59 6.09 23.39
N PRO A 54 -5.69 5.09 23.39
CA PRO A 54 -4.37 5.22 23.99
C PRO A 54 -3.64 6.45 23.46
N ALA A 55 -2.74 7.01 24.26
CA ALA A 55 -2.01 8.21 23.87
C ALA A 55 -1.25 7.96 22.57
N LEU A 56 -1.55 8.77 21.55
CA LEU A 56 -0.84 8.66 20.29
C LEU A 56 0.66 8.97 20.50
N PRO A 57 1.54 8.25 19.82
CA PRO A 57 2.99 8.47 19.84
C PRO A 57 3.34 9.94 19.54
N THR A 58 4.32 10.52 20.25
CA THR A 58 4.71 11.93 20.08
C THR A 58 5.08 12.31 18.64
N ALA A 59 5.69 11.39 17.87
CA ALA A 59 6.02 11.61 16.45
C ALA A 59 4.75 11.80 15.58
N ILE A 60 3.69 11.03 15.83
CA ILE A 60 2.39 11.16 15.14
C ILE A 60 1.64 12.42 15.58
N GLN A 61 1.89 12.91 16.80
CA GLN A 61 1.32 14.18 17.25
C GLN A 61 1.85 15.38 16.42
N LEU A 62 3.08 15.30 15.90
CA LEU A 62 3.68 16.39 15.11
C LEU A 62 3.12 16.46 13.67
N ASP A 63 2.69 15.34 13.09
CA ASP A 63 2.18 15.25 11.70
C ASP A 63 0.76 15.79 11.53
N ILE A 64 -0.04 15.75 12.59
CA ILE A 64 -1.48 16.09 12.53
C ILE A 64 -1.74 17.46 13.16
N PHE A 65 -0.96 17.85 14.17
CA PHE A 65 -1.34 18.91 15.10
C PHE A 65 -0.40 20.10 15.03
N ASP A 66 -0.80 21.16 14.31
CA ASP A 66 -0.20 22.49 14.47
C ASP A 66 -0.72 23.26 15.69
N SER A 67 -1.64 22.69 16.44
CA SER A 67 -2.19 23.38 17.59
C SER A 67 -2.88 22.41 18.52
N ARG A 68 -3.03 22.86 19.74
CA ARG A 68 -3.78 22.30 20.88
C ARG A 68 -5.29 22.01 20.57
N GLN A 69 -5.69 21.79 19.31
CA GLN A 69 -7.09 21.75 18.85
C GLN A 69 -7.71 20.37 18.68
N LEU A 70 -6.95 19.28 18.60
CA LEU A 70 -7.53 17.93 18.63
C LEU A 70 -7.19 17.31 19.98
N ALA A 71 -8.09 17.57 20.94
CA ALA A 71 -8.02 16.97 22.26
C ALA A 71 -7.98 15.44 22.14
N ARG A 72 -7.32 14.78 23.11
CA ARG A 72 -7.31 13.31 23.28
C ARG A 72 -8.71 12.65 23.23
N ASN A 73 -9.77 13.46 23.32
CA ASN A 73 -11.17 13.08 23.35
C ASN A 73 -11.82 12.92 21.95
N VAL A 74 -11.08 13.14 20.85
CA VAL A 74 -11.64 13.09 19.48
C VAL A 74 -11.75 11.65 18.96
N PHE A 75 -10.85 10.76 19.40
CA PHE A 75 -10.80 9.37 18.97
C PHE A 75 -11.27 8.48 20.12
N GLN A 76 -12.32 7.69 19.87
CA GLN A 76 -12.75 6.61 20.74
C GLN A 76 -12.21 5.30 20.21
N CYS A 77 -11.75 4.42 21.08
CA CYS A 77 -11.25 3.11 20.73
C CYS A 77 -12.06 2.02 21.42
N LEU A 78 -12.13 0.86 20.80
CA LEU A 78 -12.65 -0.36 21.39
C LEU A 78 -11.95 -1.58 20.80
N LYS A 79 -11.98 -2.69 21.53
CA LYS A 79 -11.50 -3.99 21.08
C LYS A 79 -12.68 -4.95 21.05
N ILE A 80 -12.98 -5.59 19.93
CA ILE A 80 -14.17 -6.43 19.74
C ILE A 80 -13.76 -7.87 19.50
N ARG A 81 -14.25 -8.79 20.32
CA ARG A 81 -14.07 -10.22 20.13
C ARG A 81 -15.01 -10.75 19.05
N LEU A 82 -14.45 -11.31 17.98
CA LEU A 82 -15.18 -11.86 16.84
C LEU A 82 -14.78 -13.32 16.56
N PRO A 83 -15.73 -14.18 16.14
CA PRO A 83 -15.42 -15.55 15.74
C PRO A 83 -14.59 -15.58 14.45
N ARG A 84 -13.71 -16.57 14.33
CA ARG A 84 -12.90 -16.82 13.14
C ARG A 84 -13.25 -18.19 12.56
N GLY A 85 -13.76 -18.20 11.32
CA GLY A 85 -14.27 -19.43 10.72
C GLY A 85 -15.32 -20.14 11.58
N ASP A 86 -15.46 -21.44 11.35
CA ASP A 86 -16.44 -22.30 12.05
C ASP A 86 -15.79 -23.22 13.11
N ASN A 87 -14.54 -22.96 13.48
CA ASN A 87 -13.74 -23.83 14.38
C ASN A 87 -13.83 -23.45 15.87
N GLY A 88 -14.68 -22.49 16.22
CA GLY A 88 -14.86 -22.02 17.61
C GLY A 88 -13.73 -21.13 18.13
N LYS A 89 -12.77 -20.71 17.29
CA LYS A 89 -11.75 -19.72 17.66
C LYS A 89 -12.28 -18.28 17.52
N PHE A 90 -11.62 -17.38 18.23
CA PHE A 90 -11.93 -15.95 18.24
C PHE A 90 -10.67 -15.11 18.04
N ALA A 91 -10.84 -13.91 17.51
CA ALA A 91 -9.82 -12.86 17.59
C ALA A 91 -10.41 -11.57 18.16
N ASP A 92 -9.56 -10.84 18.86
CA ASP A 92 -9.87 -9.53 19.39
C ASP A 92 -9.39 -8.46 18.38
N ILE A 93 -10.35 -7.75 17.80
CA ILE A 93 -10.14 -6.79 16.71
C ILE A 93 -10.16 -5.37 17.25
N ALA A 94 -9.10 -4.61 16.99
CA ALA A 94 -8.95 -3.22 17.37
C ALA A 94 -9.68 -2.29 16.41
N VAL A 95 -10.42 -1.33 16.98
CA VAL A 95 -11.24 -0.37 16.25
C VAL A 95 -11.03 1.04 16.80
N MET A 96 -10.84 2.00 15.90
CA MET A 96 -10.78 3.42 16.20
C MET A 96 -11.97 4.12 15.52
N VAL A 97 -12.70 4.91 16.31
CA VAL A 97 -13.93 5.59 15.90
C VAL A 97 -13.76 7.10 16.07
N ILE A 98 -14.11 7.82 15.02
CA ILE A 98 -14.22 9.29 15.01
C ILE A 98 -15.69 9.62 14.84
N ALA A 99 -16.23 10.41 15.76
CA ALA A 99 -17.61 10.84 15.71
C ALA A 99 -17.91 11.65 14.43
N PRO A 100 -19.17 11.63 13.95
CA PRO A 100 -19.62 12.44 12.82
C PRO A 100 -19.29 13.92 12.97
N LYS A 101 -19.16 14.60 11.83
CA LYS A 101 -18.82 16.02 11.77
C LYS A 101 -20.01 16.92 12.09
N GLU A 102 -21.14 16.66 11.44
CA GLU A 102 -22.26 17.62 11.36
C GLU A 102 -23.42 17.26 12.29
N VAL A 103 -23.46 16.03 12.81
CA VAL A 103 -24.56 15.54 13.66
C VAL A 103 -24.04 14.76 14.85
N LYS A 104 -24.88 14.55 15.87
CA LYS A 104 -24.63 13.58 16.93
C LYS A 104 -25.07 12.19 16.46
N GLU A 105 -24.51 11.13 17.03
CA GLU A 105 -24.90 9.74 16.70
C GLU A 105 -26.36 9.40 17.06
N THR A 106 -27.00 10.19 17.92
CA THR A 106 -28.43 10.08 18.25
C THR A 106 -29.36 10.85 17.30
N HIS A 107 -28.80 11.62 16.37
CA HIS A 107 -29.59 12.45 15.46
C HIS A 107 -30.22 11.59 14.36
N PRO A 108 -31.47 11.86 13.90
CA PRO A 108 -32.12 11.07 12.84
C PRO A 108 -31.36 11.02 11.49
N LEU A 109 -30.51 12.02 11.23
CA LEU A 109 -29.64 12.07 10.04
C LEU A 109 -28.32 11.29 10.19
N TYR A 110 -28.04 10.69 11.36
CA TYR A 110 -26.84 9.88 11.52
C TYR A 110 -26.89 8.69 10.57
N ALA A 111 -25.91 8.60 9.69
CA ALA A 111 -25.93 7.66 8.56
C ALA A 111 -25.38 6.27 8.93
N GLY A 112 -24.76 6.13 10.10
CA GLY A 112 -24.07 4.95 10.58
C GLY A 112 -22.55 5.02 10.45
N PRO A 113 -21.84 3.90 10.68
CA PRO A 113 -20.39 3.83 10.50
C PRO A 113 -20.01 3.82 9.01
N LEU A 114 -18.95 4.53 8.66
CA LEU A 114 -18.18 4.38 7.42
C LEU A 114 -16.92 3.59 7.73
N MET A 115 -16.87 2.34 7.28
CA MET A 115 -15.75 1.45 7.51
C MET A 115 -14.58 1.84 6.59
N LEU A 116 -13.42 2.13 7.18
CA LEU A 116 -12.19 2.40 6.45
C LEU A 116 -11.38 1.11 6.32
N VAL A 117 -11.22 0.64 5.09
CA VAL A 117 -10.50 -0.59 4.76
C VAL A 117 -9.18 -0.23 4.09
N ALA A 118 -8.09 -0.37 4.87
CA ALA A 118 -6.74 -0.08 4.40
C ALA A 118 -6.23 -1.12 3.39
N GLY A 119 -5.17 -0.73 2.67
CA GLY A 119 -4.45 -1.58 1.72
C GLY A 119 -3.29 -2.35 2.36
N GLY A 120 -2.24 -2.57 1.57
CA GLY A 120 -1.04 -3.29 2.03
C GLY A 120 -0.90 -4.63 1.30
N PRO A 121 -1.54 -5.73 1.73
CA PRO A 121 -2.21 -5.99 3.02
C PRO A 121 -1.33 -5.76 4.25
N GLY A 122 -1.92 -5.82 5.44
CA GLY A 122 -1.18 -5.69 6.70
C GLY A 122 -0.92 -4.25 7.15
N ALA A 123 -1.37 -3.23 6.39
CA ALA A 123 -1.27 -1.85 6.84
C ALA A 123 -2.36 -1.53 7.88
N THR A 124 -2.02 -0.77 8.92
CA THR A 124 -3.00 -0.30 9.91
C THR A 124 -3.95 0.76 9.35
N GLY A 125 -5.24 0.59 9.62
CA GLY A 125 -6.27 1.59 9.32
C GLY A 125 -6.13 2.88 10.15
N PHE A 126 -5.47 2.79 11.31
CA PHE A 126 -5.27 3.93 12.20
C PHE A 126 -4.31 4.96 11.60
N LYS A 127 -3.18 4.52 11.04
CA LYS A 127 -2.29 5.45 10.34
C LYS A 127 -2.99 6.11 9.16
N MET A 128 -3.78 5.34 8.40
CA MET A 128 -4.53 5.89 7.27
C MET A 128 -5.47 7.01 7.71
N VAL A 129 -6.27 6.83 8.77
CA VAL A 129 -7.19 7.87 9.23
C VAL A 129 -6.50 9.03 9.94
N LEU A 130 -5.33 8.79 10.54
CA LEU A 130 -4.55 9.82 11.24
C LEU A 130 -3.78 10.71 10.28
N GLN A 131 -3.55 10.31 9.04
CA GLN A 131 -3.02 11.22 8.03
C GLN A 131 -3.96 12.41 7.84
N LEU A 132 -3.46 13.63 8.08
CA LEU A 132 -4.26 14.85 8.09
C LEU A 132 -5.12 15.03 6.82
N GLN A 133 -4.60 14.60 5.67
CA GLN A 133 -5.29 14.65 4.38
C GLN A 133 -6.52 13.74 4.35
N MET A 134 -6.31 12.48 4.72
CA MET A 134 -7.36 11.46 4.78
C MET A 134 -8.40 11.83 5.84
N TYR A 135 -7.95 12.28 7.02
CA TYR A 135 -8.83 12.77 8.07
C TYR A 135 -9.77 13.88 7.57
N ARG A 136 -9.21 14.92 6.93
CA ARG A 136 -10.00 16.04 6.38
C ARG A 136 -10.94 15.57 5.27
N PHE A 137 -10.42 14.77 4.34
CA PHE A 137 -11.19 14.22 3.23
C PHE A 137 -12.39 13.42 3.73
N LEU A 138 -12.21 12.43 4.61
CA LEU A 138 -13.31 11.58 5.12
C LEU A 138 -14.36 12.40 5.88
N ARG A 139 -13.91 13.37 6.68
CA ARG A 139 -14.80 14.29 7.44
C ARG A 139 -15.63 15.20 6.52
N GLU A 140 -15.10 15.53 5.34
CA GLU A 140 -15.83 16.29 4.33
C GLU A 140 -16.73 15.40 3.47
N LEU A 141 -16.24 14.23 3.08
CA LEU A 141 -16.93 13.24 2.25
C LEU A 141 -18.20 12.72 2.91
N ALA A 142 -18.07 12.30 4.16
CA ALA A 142 -19.11 11.58 4.89
C ALA A 142 -19.44 12.25 6.24
N PRO A 143 -19.86 13.53 6.24
CA PRO A 143 -20.00 14.33 7.46
C PRO A 143 -21.04 13.80 8.47
N TYR A 144 -21.96 12.96 8.00
CA TYR A 144 -23.03 12.34 8.80
C TYR A 144 -22.70 10.92 9.27
N HIS A 145 -21.51 10.39 8.94
CA HIS A 145 -21.06 9.07 9.36
C HIS A 145 -20.04 9.16 10.48
N SER A 146 -20.01 8.16 11.36
CA SER A 146 -18.84 7.90 12.20
C SER A 146 -17.78 7.27 11.32
N ILE A 147 -16.55 7.78 11.33
CA ILE A 147 -15.44 7.14 10.59
C ILE A 147 -14.89 6.04 11.47
N VAL A 148 -14.85 4.81 10.95
CA VAL A 148 -14.43 3.62 11.70
C VAL A 148 -13.23 3.00 11.02
N ALA A 149 -12.04 3.24 11.56
CA ALA A 149 -10.82 2.56 11.16
C ALA A 149 -10.67 1.24 11.93
N VAL A 150 -10.28 0.19 11.22
CA VAL A 150 -10.14 -1.16 11.77
C VAL A 150 -8.78 -1.68 11.34
N ASP A 151 -8.06 -2.29 12.28
CA ASP A 151 -6.94 -3.17 11.95
C ASP A 151 -7.54 -4.57 11.70
N PRO A 152 -7.44 -5.14 10.49
CA PRO A 152 -7.96 -6.48 10.22
C PRO A 152 -7.32 -7.51 11.14
N ALA A 153 -7.93 -8.69 11.23
CA ALA A 153 -7.39 -9.72 12.10
C ALA A 153 -5.96 -10.12 11.70
N GLY A 154 -5.07 -10.26 12.67
CA GLY A 154 -3.65 -10.53 12.47
C GLY A 154 -2.82 -9.31 12.06
N VAL A 155 -3.39 -8.10 12.11
CA VAL A 155 -2.73 -6.84 11.75
C VAL A 155 -2.60 -5.94 12.97
N HIS A 156 -1.40 -5.42 13.23
CA HIS A 156 -1.09 -4.44 14.27
C HIS A 156 -1.78 -4.67 15.61
N SER A 157 -2.85 -3.92 15.93
CA SER A 157 -3.49 -3.97 17.24
C SER A 157 -4.52 -5.09 17.38
N SER A 158 -4.74 -5.88 16.32
CA SER A 158 -5.72 -6.96 16.26
C SER A 158 -5.05 -8.33 16.25
N GLY A 159 -5.50 -9.24 17.12
CA GLY A 159 -5.07 -10.64 17.07
C GLY A 159 -5.60 -11.36 15.82
N PRO A 160 -5.16 -12.60 15.53
CA PRO A 160 -4.19 -13.40 16.29
C PRO A 160 -2.72 -12.99 16.07
N ASN A 161 -1.79 -13.66 16.73
CA ASN A 161 -0.36 -13.46 16.52
C ASN A 161 0.05 -13.77 15.07
N THR A 162 0.86 -12.89 14.46
CA THR A 162 1.43 -13.07 13.12
C THR A 162 2.94 -12.83 13.08
N ASP A 163 3.61 -12.80 14.24
CA ASP A 163 5.08 -12.77 14.32
C ASP A 163 5.67 -14.13 13.96
N CYS A 164 6.36 -14.22 12.82
CA CYS A 164 7.10 -15.42 12.44
C CYS A 164 8.38 -15.60 13.26
N PHE A 165 8.73 -14.66 14.14
CA PHE A 165 9.97 -14.65 14.90
C PHE A 165 9.72 -14.80 16.39
N ALA A 166 10.62 -15.51 17.08
CA ALA A 166 10.46 -15.80 18.50
C ALA A 166 10.59 -14.55 19.42
N ASN A 167 11.32 -13.52 18.99
CA ASN A 167 11.61 -12.30 19.75
C ASN A 167 11.67 -11.04 18.86
N ALA A 168 11.49 -9.87 19.49
CA ALA A 168 11.44 -8.55 18.84
C ALA A 168 12.71 -8.22 18.06
N TRP A 169 13.87 -8.62 18.57
CA TRP A 169 15.14 -8.30 17.94
C TRP A 169 15.29 -8.98 16.59
N ASP A 170 14.92 -10.25 16.49
CA ASP A 170 14.99 -10.97 15.23
C ASP A 170 13.92 -10.51 14.24
N SER A 171 12.71 -10.13 14.72
CA SER A 171 11.68 -9.49 13.90
C SER A 171 12.16 -8.14 13.36
N LEU A 172 12.68 -7.26 14.21
CA LEU A 172 13.24 -5.96 13.82
C LEU A 172 14.40 -6.08 12.83
N ILE A 173 15.31 -7.03 13.05
CA ILE A 173 16.42 -7.31 12.10
C ILE A 173 15.89 -7.87 10.78
N ASN A 174 14.81 -8.64 10.82
CA ASN A 174 14.15 -9.09 9.61
C ASN A 174 13.58 -7.90 8.85
N GLU A 175 12.72 -7.10 9.47
CA GLU A 175 12.07 -5.91 8.90
C GLU A 175 13.08 -4.94 8.30
N ILE A 176 14.08 -4.52 9.07
CA ILE A 176 15.08 -3.55 8.61
C ILE A 176 15.92 -4.14 7.46
N GLY A 177 16.22 -5.43 7.52
CA GLY A 177 16.94 -6.09 6.44
C GLY A 177 16.08 -6.52 5.26
N GLU A 178 14.75 -6.50 5.37
CA GLU A 178 13.83 -6.96 4.34
C GLU A 178 14.03 -6.13 3.07
N SER A 179 14.21 -4.83 3.23
CA SER A 179 14.38 -3.91 2.12
C SER A 179 15.71 -4.10 1.36
N ASP A 180 16.80 -4.43 2.04
CA ASP A 180 18.10 -4.77 1.41
C ASP A 180 18.00 -6.11 0.64
N ARG A 181 17.07 -6.98 1.06
CA ARG A 181 16.82 -8.28 0.43
C ARG A 181 15.81 -8.20 -0.71
N GLN A 182 14.76 -7.38 -0.58
CA GLN A 182 13.83 -7.02 -1.66
C GLN A 182 14.55 -6.32 -2.81
N THR A 183 15.70 -5.69 -2.52
CA THR A 183 16.57 -5.06 -3.52
C THR A 183 17.70 -5.99 -4.00
N THR A 184 17.73 -7.28 -3.62
CA THR A 184 18.66 -8.27 -4.21
C THR A 184 18.20 -8.69 -5.60
N VAL A 185 19.08 -8.59 -6.60
CA VAL A 185 18.84 -9.02 -7.99
C VAL A 185 19.24 -10.49 -8.14
N PRO A 186 18.36 -11.40 -8.62
CA PRO A 186 18.74 -12.76 -8.93
C PRO A 186 19.29 -12.88 -10.37
N ASP A 187 20.31 -12.08 -10.69
CA ASP A 187 21.00 -12.09 -12.00
C ASP A 187 22.05 -13.21 -12.14
N SER A 188 22.15 -14.06 -11.11
CA SER A 188 22.98 -15.27 -11.09
C SER A 188 22.28 -16.34 -10.26
N GLU A 189 22.60 -17.61 -10.52
CA GLU A 189 22.11 -18.75 -9.76
C GLU A 189 22.32 -18.56 -8.25
N LYS A 190 23.53 -18.16 -7.85
CA LYS A 190 23.87 -17.88 -6.45
C LYS A 190 23.00 -16.78 -5.81
N ALA A 191 22.68 -15.73 -6.56
CA ALA A 191 21.82 -14.66 -6.06
C ALA A 191 20.36 -15.13 -5.95
N ALA A 192 19.90 -15.93 -6.91
CA ALA A 192 18.58 -16.55 -6.89
C ALA A 192 18.45 -17.56 -5.72
N GLU A 193 19.46 -18.39 -5.48
CA GLU A 193 19.54 -19.30 -4.32
C GLU A 193 19.46 -18.54 -3.01
N LYS A 194 20.20 -17.42 -2.88
CA LYS A 194 20.16 -16.59 -1.69
C LYS A 194 18.74 -16.06 -1.42
N LEU A 195 18.04 -15.61 -2.46
CA LEU A 195 16.68 -15.09 -2.36
C LEU A 195 15.67 -16.21 -2.04
N PHE A 196 15.79 -17.36 -2.71
CA PHE A 196 14.96 -18.53 -2.46
C PHE A 196 15.11 -19.03 -1.01
N ASN A 197 16.34 -19.26 -0.56
CA ASN A 197 16.63 -19.75 0.79
C ASN A 197 16.16 -18.77 1.87
N TYR A 198 16.22 -17.46 1.59
CA TYR A 198 15.67 -16.45 2.49
C TYR A 198 14.16 -16.65 2.69
N TRP A 199 13.38 -16.64 1.61
CA TRP A 199 11.92 -16.78 1.72
C TRP A 199 11.51 -18.13 2.30
N VAL A 200 12.20 -19.23 1.95
CA VAL A 200 12.00 -20.55 2.57
C VAL A 200 12.25 -20.50 4.08
N THR A 201 13.31 -19.80 4.51
CA THR A 201 13.60 -19.62 5.94
C THR A 201 12.49 -18.84 6.64
N ILE A 202 11.97 -17.78 6.03
CA ILE A 202 10.84 -17.02 6.59
C ILE A 202 9.60 -17.90 6.71
N GLY A 203 9.21 -18.61 5.64
CA GLY A 203 8.03 -19.47 5.68
C GLY A 203 8.15 -20.62 6.68
N LYS A 204 9.35 -21.20 6.84
CA LYS A 204 9.64 -22.18 7.91
C LYS A 204 9.42 -21.56 9.29
N LYS A 205 10.00 -20.38 9.55
CA LYS A 205 9.84 -19.65 10.81
C LYS A 205 8.37 -19.34 11.14
N CYS A 206 7.58 -18.94 10.14
CA CYS A 206 6.15 -18.75 10.30
C CYS A 206 5.44 -20.05 10.68
N THR A 207 5.77 -21.15 10.00
CA THR A 207 5.17 -22.48 10.27
C THR A 207 5.53 -23.00 11.67
N GLU A 208 6.73 -22.69 12.16
CA GLU A 208 7.20 -23.11 13.49
C GLU A 208 6.61 -22.28 14.64
N ASN A 209 6.38 -20.97 14.41
CA ASN A 209 6.02 -20.04 15.49
C ASN A 209 4.54 -19.63 15.51
N LEU A 210 3.77 -19.92 14.46
CA LEU A 210 2.37 -19.53 14.34
C LEU A 210 1.44 -20.74 14.39
N ASP A 211 0.25 -20.54 14.94
CA ASP A 211 -0.82 -21.53 14.89
C ASP A 211 -1.39 -21.60 13.46
N PRO A 212 -1.34 -22.77 12.79
CA PRO A 212 -1.83 -22.91 11.42
C PRO A 212 -3.30 -22.50 11.24
N GLU A 213 -4.15 -22.76 12.23
CA GLU A 213 -5.56 -22.37 12.19
C GLU A 213 -5.73 -20.85 12.31
N ASP A 214 -4.90 -20.19 13.12
CA ASP A 214 -4.92 -18.74 13.20
C ASP A 214 -4.52 -18.12 11.87
N VAL A 215 -3.51 -18.66 11.20
CA VAL A 215 -3.07 -18.13 9.91
C VAL A 215 -4.07 -18.42 8.78
N ARG A 216 -4.77 -19.55 8.84
CA ARG A 216 -5.75 -19.98 7.82
C ARG A 216 -6.94 -19.02 7.69
N TYR A 217 -7.34 -18.33 8.75
CA TYR A 217 -8.45 -17.36 8.70
C TYR A 217 -7.95 -15.91 8.56
N LEU A 218 -6.77 -15.70 7.97
CA LEU A 218 -6.37 -14.40 7.45
C LEU A 218 -6.86 -14.27 5.99
N GLY A 219 -6.82 -13.07 5.41
CA GLY A 219 -7.21 -12.86 4.02
C GLY A 219 -8.41 -11.94 3.82
N ALA A 220 -8.70 -11.66 2.54
CA ALA A 220 -9.70 -10.67 2.16
C ALA A 220 -11.13 -11.09 2.54
N VAL A 221 -11.45 -12.39 2.37
CA VAL A 221 -12.80 -12.92 2.64
C VAL A 221 -13.11 -12.91 4.13
N GLN A 222 -12.21 -13.39 4.98
CA GLN A 222 -12.42 -13.33 6.43
C GLN A 222 -12.46 -11.87 6.91
N SER A 223 -11.56 -11.01 6.41
CA SER A 223 -11.59 -9.59 6.77
C SER A 223 -12.96 -8.96 6.46
N ALA A 224 -13.57 -9.29 5.32
CA ALA A 224 -14.90 -8.81 4.96
C ALA A 224 -15.97 -9.23 6.00
N LYS A 225 -15.92 -10.46 6.50
CA LYS A 225 -16.82 -10.91 7.57
C LYS A 225 -16.62 -10.10 8.85
N ASP A 226 -15.37 -9.82 9.23
CA ASP A 226 -15.03 -9.01 10.40
C ASP A 226 -15.57 -7.57 10.25
N PHE A 227 -15.29 -6.91 9.11
CA PHE A 227 -15.79 -5.56 8.82
C PHE A 227 -17.32 -5.47 8.87
N ARG A 228 -18.03 -6.47 8.33
CA ARG A 228 -19.50 -6.55 8.41
C ARG A 228 -19.96 -6.69 9.86
N ALA A 229 -19.36 -7.61 10.63
CA ALA A 229 -19.74 -7.84 12.03
C ALA A 229 -19.55 -6.58 12.88
N ILE A 230 -18.42 -5.88 12.71
CA ILE A 230 -18.12 -4.61 13.40
C ILE A 230 -19.14 -3.54 13.02
N SER A 231 -19.44 -3.38 11.73
CA SER A 231 -20.44 -2.43 11.27
C SER A 231 -21.81 -2.70 11.91
N ARG A 232 -22.28 -3.96 11.89
CA ARG A 232 -23.57 -4.35 12.49
C ARG A 232 -23.60 -4.04 13.99
N ALA A 233 -22.56 -4.41 14.73
CA ALA A 233 -22.44 -4.17 16.16
C ALA A 233 -22.50 -2.66 16.49
N ILE A 234 -21.72 -1.84 15.77
CA ILE A 234 -21.72 -0.38 15.97
C ILE A 234 -23.10 0.18 15.64
N ARG A 235 -23.73 -0.23 14.53
CA ARG A 235 -25.08 0.25 14.14
C ARG A 235 -26.12 -0.05 15.22
N VAL A 236 -26.18 -1.30 15.68
CA VAL A 236 -27.13 -1.72 16.72
C VAL A 236 -26.90 -0.97 18.03
N SER A 237 -25.65 -0.81 18.46
CA SER A 237 -25.34 -0.05 19.69
C SER A 237 -25.74 1.43 19.62
N LYS A 238 -25.93 1.97 18.41
CA LYS A 238 -26.40 3.36 18.17
C LYS A 238 -27.90 3.42 17.81
N GLY A 239 -28.65 2.33 17.99
CA GLY A 239 -30.09 2.27 17.73
C GLY A 239 -30.47 2.27 16.25
N LEU A 240 -29.54 1.95 15.35
CA LEU A 240 -29.81 1.76 13.92
C LEU A 240 -30.12 0.28 13.61
N SER A 241 -30.76 0.03 12.46
CA SER A 241 -30.84 -1.33 11.90
C SER A 241 -29.42 -1.89 11.69
N ALA A 242 -29.25 -3.19 11.96
CA ALA A 242 -28.00 -3.90 11.71
C ALA A 242 -27.58 -3.81 10.23
N GLU A 243 -28.55 -3.77 9.31
CA GLU A 243 -28.28 -3.62 7.86
C GLU A 243 -27.89 -2.18 7.49
N GLY A 244 -27.09 -2.03 6.44
CA GLY A 244 -26.68 -0.73 5.89
C GLY A 244 -25.18 -0.48 6.07
N LEU A 245 -24.37 -1.30 5.41
CA LEU A 245 -22.92 -1.23 5.38
C LEU A 245 -22.44 -0.11 4.46
N SER A 246 -21.65 0.81 5.01
CA SER A 246 -20.91 1.82 4.24
C SER A 246 -19.41 1.57 4.36
N PHE A 247 -18.66 1.58 3.26
CA PHE A 247 -17.20 1.40 3.30
C PHE A 247 -16.44 2.28 2.29
N TYR A 248 -15.20 2.61 2.65
CA TYR A 248 -14.15 3.14 1.79
C TYR A 248 -12.99 2.14 1.80
N ALA A 249 -12.67 1.56 0.65
CA ALA A 249 -11.64 0.55 0.49
C ALA A 249 -10.55 0.99 -0.48
N ARG A 250 -9.28 0.72 -0.18
CA ARG A 250 -8.16 1.11 -1.05
C ARG A 250 -7.17 -0.03 -1.31
N SER A 251 -6.64 -0.16 -2.53
CA SER A 251 -5.56 -1.10 -2.85
C SER A 251 -5.97 -2.56 -2.57
N TRP A 252 -5.21 -3.33 -1.79
CA TRP A 252 -5.63 -4.66 -1.34
C TRP A 252 -6.99 -4.64 -0.60
N GLY A 253 -7.32 -3.55 0.10
CA GLY A 253 -8.63 -3.35 0.70
C GLY A 253 -9.77 -3.40 -0.33
N GLY A 254 -9.50 -3.15 -1.61
CA GLY A 254 -10.45 -3.37 -2.69
C GLY A 254 -10.90 -4.84 -2.82
N LEU A 255 -10.03 -5.82 -2.55
CA LEU A 255 -10.42 -7.24 -2.48
C LEU A 255 -11.40 -7.49 -1.32
N VAL A 256 -11.20 -6.83 -0.19
CA VAL A 256 -12.13 -6.88 0.95
C VAL A 256 -13.46 -6.19 0.61
N GLY A 257 -13.42 -5.03 -0.06
CA GLY A 257 -14.60 -4.30 -0.51
C GLY A 257 -15.43 -5.10 -1.52
N MET A 258 -14.78 -5.73 -2.49
CA MET A 258 -15.43 -6.66 -3.43
C MET A 258 -15.96 -7.89 -2.68
N SER A 259 -15.23 -8.43 -1.71
CA SER A 259 -15.71 -9.54 -0.87
C SER A 259 -16.99 -9.19 -0.10
N LEU A 260 -17.07 -7.98 0.46
CA LEU A 260 -18.26 -7.47 1.14
C LEU A 260 -19.45 -7.37 0.17
N ALA A 261 -19.22 -6.79 -1.01
CA ALA A 261 -20.27 -6.57 -2.00
C ALA A 261 -20.77 -7.87 -2.64
N GLN A 262 -19.90 -8.88 -2.81
CA GLN A 262 -20.27 -10.19 -3.34
C GLN A 262 -21.01 -11.06 -2.33
N GLN A 263 -20.57 -11.08 -1.06
CA GLN A 263 -21.20 -11.90 -0.02
C GLN A 263 -22.46 -11.27 0.56
N PHE A 264 -22.53 -9.93 0.61
CA PHE A 264 -23.61 -9.19 1.28
C PHE A 264 -24.16 -8.06 0.40
N PRO A 265 -24.54 -8.32 -0.87
CA PRO A 265 -24.91 -7.27 -1.83
C PRO A 265 -26.08 -6.40 -1.36
N GLN A 266 -27.03 -7.01 -0.66
CA GLN A 266 -28.24 -6.34 -0.17
C GLN A 266 -28.02 -5.49 1.09
N GLU A 267 -26.85 -5.61 1.73
CA GLU A 267 -26.48 -4.79 2.88
C GLU A 267 -25.70 -3.53 2.48
N ILE A 268 -25.19 -3.46 1.24
CA ILE A 268 -24.38 -2.34 0.79
C ILE A 268 -25.24 -1.08 0.68
N LYS A 269 -24.97 -0.11 1.55
CA LYS A 269 -25.58 1.22 1.54
C LYS A 269 -24.73 2.19 0.74
N HIS A 270 -23.41 2.22 0.99
CA HIS A 270 -22.44 3.00 0.22
C HIS A 270 -21.14 2.19 0.07
N GLY A 271 -20.75 1.84 -1.16
CA GLY A 271 -19.51 1.14 -1.45
C GLY A 271 -18.59 1.98 -2.33
N LEU A 272 -17.44 2.36 -1.79
CA LEU A 272 -16.41 3.11 -2.51
C LEU A 272 -15.09 2.33 -2.50
N ILE A 273 -14.57 2.01 -3.68
CA ILE A 273 -13.29 1.32 -3.88
C ILE A 273 -12.33 2.22 -4.69
N GLU A 274 -11.20 2.60 -4.09
CA GLU A 274 -10.14 3.39 -4.70
C GLU A 274 -8.93 2.51 -5.08
N SER A 275 -8.39 2.66 -6.29
CA SER A 275 -7.11 2.06 -6.71
C SER A 275 -7.06 0.57 -6.36
N THR A 276 -7.93 -0.26 -6.94
CA THR A 276 -8.16 -1.63 -6.47
C THR A 276 -7.10 -2.62 -6.92
N LYS A 277 -6.74 -3.57 -6.04
CA LYS A 277 -6.09 -4.81 -6.45
C LYS A 277 -7.12 -5.66 -7.22
N HIS A 278 -6.73 -6.21 -8.37
CA HIS A 278 -7.63 -7.04 -9.17
C HIS A 278 -7.84 -8.42 -8.55
N ILE A 279 -9.03 -9.00 -8.77
CA ILE A 279 -9.35 -10.31 -8.23
C ILE A 279 -8.46 -11.42 -8.77
N ALA A 280 -8.05 -11.37 -10.05
CA ALA A 280 -7.17 -12.39 -10.64
C ALA A 280 -5.77 -12.43 -10.02
N SER A 281 -5.41 -11.44 -9.19
CA SER A 281 -4.19 -11.54 -8.36
C SER A 281 -4.25 -12.68 -7.34
N SER A 282 -5.45 -13.21 -7.03
CA SER A 282 -5.60 -14.45 -6.26
C SER A 282 -5.23 -15.69 -7.07
N LEU A 283 -5.24 -15.62 -8.41
CA LEU A 283 -4.89 -16.75 -9.28
C LEU A 283 -3.40 -16.78 -9.59
N SER A 284 -2.85 -15.63 -10.02
CA SER A 284 -1.48 -15.49 -10.50
C SER A 284 -0.87 -14.16 -10.09
N HIS A 285 0.21 -14.21 -9.30
CA HIS A 285 1.02 -13.01 -9.08
C HIS A 285 1.77 -12.57 -10.36
N THR A 286 2.16 -13.49 -11.26
CA THR A 286 2.86 -13.12 -12.51
C THR A 286 2.03 -12.15 -13.35
N TRP A 287 0.76 -12.49 -13.56
CA TRP A 287 -0.17 -11.62 -14.27
C TRP A 287 -0.29 -10.25 -13.57
N TYR A 288 -0.42 -10.26 -12.24
CA TYR A 288 -0.57 -9.04 -11.44
C TYR A 288 0.65 -8.12 -11.54
N TYR A 289 1.86 -8.65 -11.39
CA TYR A 289 3.08 -7.84 -11.47
C TYR A 289 3.40 -7.40 -12.90
N ARG A 290 3.09 -8.21 -13.91
CA ARG A 290 3.22 -7.79 -15.32
C ARG A 290 2.39 -6.54 -15.62
N ALA A 291 1.14 -6.50 -15.16
CA ALA A 291 0.29 -5.31 -15.34
C ALA A 291 0.84 -4.08 -14.59
N GLN A 292 1.40 -4.26 -13.38
CA GLN A 292 2.09 -3.17 -12.68
C GLN A 292 3.30 -2.64 -13.48
N MET A 293 4.08 -3.53 -14.12
CA MET A 293 5.24 -3.14 -14.92
C MET A 293 4.87 -2.30 -16.14
N VAL A 294 3.73 -2.58 -16.79
CA VAL A 294 3.21 -1.78 -17.90
C VAL A 294 2.93 -0.33 -17.45
N ASP A 295 2.17 -0.15 -16.37
CA ASP A 295 1.86 1.19 -15.86
C ASP A 295 3.08 1.85 -15.19
N TYR A 296 4.05 1.09 -14.69
CA TYR A 296 5.34 1.62 -14.25
C TYR A 296 6.08 2.32 -15.39
N GLU A 297 6.19 1.65 -16.54
CA GLU A 297 6.84 2.21 -17.72
C GLU A 297 6.10 3.44 -18.24
N GLU A 298 4.78 3.35 -18.33
CA GLU A 298 3.96 4.48 -18.77
C GLU A 298 4.03 5.66 -17.78
N SER A 299 4.17 5.39 -16.48
CA SER A 299 4.38 6.43 -15.47
C SER A 299 5.76 7.12 -15.61
N LEU A 300 6.78 6.41 -16.10
CA LEU A 300 8.07 7.03 -16.46
C LEU A 300 7.94 7.92 -17.69
N GLU A 301 7.20 7.48 -18.71
CA GLU A 301 6.89 8.33 -19.88
C GLU A 301 6.17 9.61 -19.45
N ALA A 302 5.22 9.49 -18.51
CA ALA A 302 4.58 10.65 -17.92
C ALA A 302 5.56 11.58 -17.19
N PHE A 303 6.54 11.05 -16.44
CA PHE A 303 7.59 11.88 -15.85
C PHE A 303 8.36 12.67 -16.91
N TYR A 304 8.78 12.03 -18.01
CA TYR A 304 9.50 12.71 -19.09
C TYR A 304 8.65 13.78 -19.77
N PHE A 305 7.38 13.46 -20.05
CA PHE A 305 6.44 14.39 -20.64
C PHE A 305 6.18 15.61 -19.74
N LEU A 306 5.86 15.38 -18.47
CA LEU A 306 5.56 16.44 -17.52
C LEU A 306 6.80 17.29 -17.24
N CYS A 307 7.99 16.70 -17.20
CA CYS A 307 9.24 17.43 -17.07
C CYS A 307 9.50 18.35 -18.28
N ALA A 308 9.33 17.84 -19.50
CA ALA A 308 9.56 18.61 -20.72
C ALA A 308 8.55 19.75 -20.91
N ASN A 309 7.27 19.50 -20.60
CA ASN A 309 6.18 20.47 -20.77
C ASN A 309 5.94 21.38 -19.55
N GLY A 310 6.51 21.02 -18.40
CA GLY A 310 6.43 21.81 -17.18
C GLY A 310 7.29 23.08 -17.20
N LYS A 311 7.30 23.77 -16.06
CA LYS A 311 8.15 24.94 -15.83
C LYS A 311 9.63 24.56 -15.83
N THR A 312 10.49 25.54 -16.09
CA THR A 312 11.93 25.39 -15.85
C THR A 312 12.21 25.33 -14.35
N TYR A 313 13.40 24.86 -13.97
CA TYR A 313 13.76 24.75 -12.56
C TYR A 313 13.73 26.07 -11.79
N ASP A 314 14.20 27.16 -12.40
CA ASP A 314 14.23 28.48 -11.77
C ASP A 314 12.82 29.03 -11.49
N GLU A 315 11.80 28.46 -12.15
CA GLU A 315 10.37 28.73 -11.94
C GLU A 315 9.70 27.69 -11.01
N GLY A 316 10.49 26.82 -10.36
CA GLY A 316 10.03 25.73 -9.48
C GLY A 316 9.60 24.46 -10.22
N GLY A 317 10.05 24.26 -11.46
CA GLY A 317 9.72 23.11 -12.31
C GLY A 317 10.83 22.06 -12.39
N CYS A 318 11.04 21.48 -13.58
CA CYS A 318 11.93 20.34 -13.75
C CYS A 318 13.41 20.75 -13.91
N ARG A 319 14.31 20.17 -13.10
CA ARG A 319 15.77 20.41 -13.19
C ARG A 319 16.43 19.83 -14.44
N LEU A 320 15.85 18.78 -15.00
CA LEU A 320 16.36 18.15 -16.22
C LEU A 320 15.96 18.92 -17.50
N LYS A 321 15.04 19.88 -17.40
CA LYS A 321 14.65 20.75 -18.52
C LYS A 321 15.62 21.92 -18.62
N ASP A 322 16.41 21.92 -19.69
CA ASP A 322 17.37 22.98 -20.03
C ASP A 322 17.24 23.40 -21.50
N GLY A 323 18.11 24.30 -21.96
CA GLY A 323 18.10 24.80 -23.34
C GLY A 323 18.25 23.72 -24.42
N LYS A 324 18.77 22.54 -24.09
CA LYS A 324 18.97 21.41 -25.01
C LYS A 324 17.86 20.36 -24.87
N ASN A 325 17.37 20.13 -23.65
CA ASN A 325 16.42 19.09 -23.30
C ASN A 325 14.98 19.63 -23.20
N LYS A 326 14.38 19.91 -24.35
CA LYS A 326 13.03 20.51 -24.45
C LYS A 326 11.91 19.53 -24.81
N THR A 327 12.25 18.29 -25.16
CA THR A 327 11.25 17.28 -25.58
C THR A 327 11.27 16.09 -24.62
N PRO A 328 10.14 15.36 -24.48
CA PRO A 328 10.07 14.17 -23.63
C PRO A 328 11.17 13.15 -23.96
N LEU A 329 11.37 12.85 -25.25
CA LEU A 329 12.42 11.94 -25.72
C LEU A 329 13.83 12.36 -25.27
N LYS A 330 14.16 13.66 -25.27
CA LYS A 330 15.48 14.12 -24.83
C LYS A 330 15.66 13.99 -23.32
N ILE A 331 14.61 14.25 -22.55
CA ILE A 331 14.62 13.99 -21.09
C ILE A 331 14.79 12.49 -20.84
N LYS A 332 14.04 11.64 -21.55
CA LYS A 332 14.17 10.18 -21.49
C LYS A 332 15.60 9.72 -21.73
N THR A 333 16.19 10.09 -22.88
CA THR A 333 17.57 9.73 -23.23
C THR A 333 18.58 10.21 -22.19
N ARG A 334 18.38 11.41 -21.62
CA ARG A 334 19.24 11.93 -20.55
C ARG A 334 19.13 11.07 -19.29
N VAL A 335 17.92 10.73 -18.86
CA VAL A 335 17.68 9.89 -17.68
C VAL A 335 18.25 8.48 -17.87
N GLU A 336 18.01 7.86 -19.02
CA GLU A 336 18.56 6.53 -19.36
C GLU A 336 20.10 6.53 -19.30
N LYS A 337 20.74 7.59 -19.80
CA LYS A 337 22.18 7.76 -19.70
C LYS A 337 22.63 7.88 -18.24
N ILE A 338 21.95 8.68 -17.43
CA ILE A 338 22.26 8.84 -15.99
C ILE A 338 22.17 7.49 -15.26
N LEU A 339 21.12 6.71 -15.53
CA LEU A 339 20.92 5.39 -14.93
C LEU A 339 21.98 4.39 -15.39
N SER A 340 22.35 4.40 -16.67
CA SER A 340 23.44 3.57 -17.21
C SER A 340 24.80 3.91 -16.60
N ASP A 341 25.11 5.20 -16.47
CA ASP A 341 26.33 5.69 -15.83
C ASP A 341 26.38 5.31 -14.35
N PHE A 342 25.24 5.36 -13.65
CA PHE A 342 25.14 4.92 -12.27
C PHE A 342 25.43 3.42 -12.14
N LYS A 343 24.75 2.57 -12.93
CA LYS A 343 24.98 1.11 -12.95
C LYS A 343 26.44 0.77 -13.24
N THR A 344 27.08 1.51 -14.15
CA THR A 344 28.50 1.34 -14.50
C THR A 344 29.43 1.75 -13.36
N LYS A 345 29.19 2.91 -12.73
CA LYS A 345 29.97 3.38 -11.58
C LYS A 345 29.86 2.43 -10.38
N GLU A 346 28.66 1.93 -10.09
CA GLU A 346 28.44 0.96 -9.02
C GLU A 346 29.21 -0.34 -9.25
N LYS A 347 29.16 -0.90 -10.47
CA LYS A 347 29.96 -2.09 -10.86
C LYS A 347 31.46 -1.86 -10.69
N ALA A 348 31.94 -0.63 -10.87
CA ALA A 348 33.33 -0.25 -10.61
C ALA A 348 33.65 -0.04 -9.10
N GLY A 349 32.77 -0.48 -8.19
CA GLY A 349 32.94 -0.39 -6.75
C GLY A 349 32.68 0.99 -6.15
N LYS A 350 32.08 1.90 -6.92
CA LYS A 350 31.77 3.24 -6.42
C LYS A 350 30.46 3.26 -5.63
N LYS A 351 30.45 3.97 -4.49
CA LYS A 351 29.29 4.07 -3.59
C LYS A 351 28.59 5.42 -3.71
N PHE A 352 27.27 5.38 -3.80
CA PHE A 352 26.38 6.54 -3.94
C PHE A 352 25.95 7.14 -2.60
N PHE A 353 26.73 8.06 -2.02
CA PHE A 353 26.40 8.56 -0.68
C PHE A 353 25.36 9.67 -0.67
N ASN A 354 24.49 9.67 0.35
CA ASN A 354 23.62 10.79 0.67
C ASN A 354 24.47 11.95 1.24
N SER A 355 24.29 13.17 0.72
CA SER A 355 25.03 14.33 1.24
C SER A 355 24.64 14.77 2.64
N ALA A 356 23.38 14.56 3.03
CA ALA A 356 22.90 14.86 4.38
C ALA A 356 23.35 13.80 5.40
N ASP A 357 23.65 12.59 4.92
CA ASP A 357 24.22 11.51 5.72
C ASP A 357 25.25 10.72 4.90
N ARG A 358 26.52 11.16 4.98
CA ARG A 358 27.68 10.60 4.24
C ARG A 358 28.02 9.16 4.57
N THR A 359 27.22 8.52 5.40
CA THR A 359 27.41 7.15 5.84
C THR A 359 26.39 6.20 5.22
N ARG A 360 25.35 6.75 4.58
CA ARG A 360 24.36 6.00 3.82
C ARG A 360 24.72 6.07 2.35
N TYR A 361 24.79 4.91 1.70
CA TYR A 361 24.87 4.83 0.25
C TYR A 361 23.67 4.10 -0.34
N THR A 362 23.31 4.44 -1.59
CA THR A 362 22.19 3.84 -2.32
C THR A 362 22.72 2.95 -3.44
N THR A 363 22.26 1.71 -3.51
CA THR A 363 22.57 0.82 -4.65
C THR A 363 21.69 1.14 -5.85
N PHE A 364 22.05 0.69 -7.06
CA PHE A 364 21.18 0.89 -8.23
C PHE A 364 19.78 0.29 -8.01
N ASN A 365 19.71 -0.88 -7.38
CA ASN A 365 18.45 -1.55 -7.08
C ASN A 365 17.61 -0.84 -6.01
N GLN A 366 18.25 -0.26 -4.99
CA GLN A 366 17.54 0.62 -4.06
C GLN A 366 16.98 1.83 -4.82
N PHE A 367 17.75 2.39 -5.75
CA PHE A 367 17.31 3.52 -6.55
C PHE A 367 16.12 3.20 -7.47
N THR A 368 16.01 1.99 -8.04
CA THR A 368 14.81 1.61 -8.82
C THR A 368 13.54 1.64 -7.96
N THR A 369 13.66 1.28 -6.68
CA THR A 369 12.58 1.38 -5.69
C THR A 369 12.28 2.83 -5.30
N LEU A 370 13.31 3.71 -5.22
CA LEU A 370 13.09 5.15 -5.04
C LEU A 370 12.32 5.75 -6.20
N LEU A 371 12.70 5.38 -7.43
CA LEU A 371 12.04 5.80 -8.65
C LEU A 371 10.58 5.37 -8.61
N TYR A 372 10.29 4.12 -8.27
CA TYR A 372 8.93 3.64 -8.06
C TYR A 372 8.12 4.46 -7.06
N ASN A 373 8.70 4.74 -5.88
CA ASN A 373 8.02 5.53 -4.86
C ASN A 373 7.76 6.97 -5.32
N ALA A 374 8.63 7.54 -6.16
CA ALA A 374 8.37 8.82 -6.82
C ALA A 374 7.18 8.74 -7.78
N LEU A 375 7.10 7.68 -8.60
CA LEU A 375 5.98 7.42 -9.53
C LEU A 375 4.65 7.22 -8.81
N ARG A 376 4.66 6.66 -7.60
CA ARG A 376 3.45 6.46 -6.78
C ARG A 376 2.88 7.76 -6.23
N SER A 377 3.70 8.79 -6.08
CA SER A 377 3.27 10.09 -5.56
C SER A 377 3.96 11.27 -6.29
N PRO A 378 3.67 11.45 -7.60
CA PRO A 378 4.40 12.40 -8.45
C PRO A 378 4.41 13.83 -7.95
N GLN A 379 3.27 14.31 -7.44
CA GLN A 379 3.10 15.67 -6.94
C GLN A 379 4.06 16.00 -5.78
N ASN A 380 4.45 14.99 -5.00
CA ASN A 380 5.32 15.17 -3.85
C ASN A 380 6.80 14.95 -4.19
N HIS A 381 7.10 14.22 -5.27
CA HIS A 381 8.45 13.68 -5.48
C HIS A 381 9.12 14.06 -6.79
N PHE A 382 8.37 14.41 -7.85
CA PHE A 382 8.96 14.60 -9.19
C PHE A 382 9.97 15.75 -9.27
N VAL A 383 9.71 16.88 -8.60
CA VAL A 383 10.66 18.00 -8.53
C VAL A 383 11.99 17.53 -7.94
N CYS A 384 11.94 16.90 -6.77
CA CYS A 384 13.12 16.37 -6.10
C CYS A 384 13.81 15.25 -6.88
N LEU A 385 13.06 14.34 -7.50
CA LEU A 385 13.61 13.30 -8.37
C LEU A 385 14.41 13.92 -9.52
N SER A 386 13.90 14.98 -10.15
CA SER A 386 14.61 15.67 -11.22
C SER A 386 15.91 16.33 -10.75
N GLU A 387 15.92 16.89 -9.53
CA GLU A 387 17.12 17.46 -8.90
C GLU A 387 18.16 16.38 -8.62
N ILE A 388 17.75 15.25 -8.05
CA ILE A 388 18.63 14.12 -7.76
C ILE A 388 19.26 13.61 -9.05
N LEU A 389 18.46 13.33 -10.08
CA LEU A 389 18.98 12.87 -11.37
C LEU A 389 19.99 13.87 -11.98
N TRP A 390 19.72 15.17 -11.86
CA TRP A 390 20.65 16.21 -12.31
C TRP A 390 21.98 16.19 -11.51
N GLU A 391 21.92 16.03 -10.19
CA GLU A 391 23.11 15.89 -9.33
C GLU A 391 23.90 14.63 -9.68
N MET A 392 23.24 13.51 -10.01
CA MET A 392 23.89 12.27 -10.44
C MET A 392 24.70 12.43 -11.73
N GLU A 393 24.18 13.23 -12.66
CA GLU A 393 24.84 13.55 -13.92
C GLU A 393 26.07 14.45 -13.70
N ASN A 394 25.96 15.47 -12.84
CA ASN A 394 26.94 16.55 -12.73
C ASN A 394 27.97 16.35 -11.60
N SER A 395 27.73 15.41 -10.70
CA SER A 395 28.67 15.12 -9.63
C SER A 395 29.87 14.33 -10.14
N SER A 396 31.07 14.90 -9.99
CA SER A 396 32.35 14.24 -10.24
C SER A 396 32.70 13.19 -9.18
N THR A 397 32.07 13.29 -8.00
CA THR A 397 32.09 12.27 -6.95
C THR A 397 30.82 11.44 -7.01
N ILE A 398 30.83 10.21 -6.50
CA ILE A 398 29.63 9.36 -6.43
C ILE A 398 28.79 9.76 -5.20
N THR A 399 28.73 11.04 -4.88
CA THR A 399 27.99 11.56 -3.71
C THR A 399 27.12 12.70 -4.17
N PRO A 400 26.01 12.43 -4.86
CA PRO A 400 25.13 13.51 -5.26
C PRO A 400 24.62 14.21 -4.03
N ARG A 401 24.56 15.53 -4.14
CA ARG A 401 24.04 16.33 -3.07
C ARG A 401 22.53 16.28 -3.11
N VAL A 402 21.90 15.56 -2.18
CA VAL A 402 20.46 15.70 -1.95
C VAL A 402 20.26 17.12 -1.40
N PRO A 403 19.56 18.01 -2.13
CA PRO A 403 19.33 19.37 -1.67
C PRO A 403 18.53 19.33 -0.36
N SER A 404 18.80 20.27 0.55
CA SER A 404 18.10 20.29 1.86
C SER A 404 16.58 20.44 1.70
N SER A 405 16.13 21.13 0.65
CA SER A 405 14.73 21.22 0.23
C SER A 405 14.10 19.84 -0.07
N CYS A 406 14.91 18.88 -0.51
CA CYS A 406 14.47 17.55 -0.91
C CYS A 406 14.68 16.47 0.15
N TYR A 407 15.21 16.80 1.33
CA TYR A 407 15.49 15.83 2.39
C TYR A 407 14.26 15.00 2.79
N ASN A 408 13.10 15.65 2.93
CA ASN A 408 11.85 14.96 3.30
C ASN A 408 11.36 14.04 2.19
N SER A 409 11.33 14.53 0.94
CA SER A 409 10.96 13.72 -0.22
C SER A 409 11.89 12.52 -0.36
N TRP A 410 13.19 12.74 -0.20
CA TRP A 410 14.21 11.70 -0.23
C TRP A 410 13.97 10.65 0.84
N SER A 411 13.79 11.06 2.09
CA SER A 411 13.49 10.16 3.22
C SER A 411 12.22 9.33 2.94
N GLN A 412 11.16 9.95 2.42
CA GLN A 412 9.91 9.28 2.07
C GLN A 412 10.09 8.27 0.92
N MET A 413 10.83 8.61 -0.13
CA MET A 413 11.14 7.66 -1.20
C MET A 413 11.97 6.48 -0.69
N HIS A 414 12.92 6.73 0.23
CA HIS A 414 13.79 5.71 0.86
C HIS A 414 13.10 4.82 1.87
N SER A 415 11.89 5.18 2.24
CA SER A 415 11.20 4.59 3.37
C SER A 415 10.91 3.09 3.18
N TRP A 416 10.97 2.60 1.92
CA TRP A 416 10.81 1.18 1.54
C TRP A 416 12.13 0.49 1.17
N THR A 417 13.24 1.24 1.10
CA THR A 417 14.58 0.69 0.74
C THR A 417 15.42 0.33 1.96
N GLY A 418 14.90 0.62 3.17
CA GLY A 418 15.56 0.49 4.46
C GLY A 418 16.96 1.09 4.47
N ASN A 419 17.71 0.85 5.55
CA ASN A 419 18.91 1.61 5.85
C ASN A 419 20.11 0.68 6.02
N THR A 420 20.94 0.59 4.96
CA THR A 420 22.12 -0.30 4.92
C THR A 420 23.06 -0.09 6.10
N ARG A 421 23.22 1.16 6.57
CA ARG A 421 24.05 1.45 7.75
C ARG A 421 23.35 1.11 9.06
N LEU A 422 22.05 1.37 9.18
CA LEU A 422 21.27 0.96 10.35
C LEU A 422 21.35 -0.56 10.56
N ILE A 423 21.34 -1.35 9.47
CA ILE A 423 21.54 -2.81 9.53
C ILE A 423 22.93 -3.14 10.09
N GLU A 424 23.98 -2.46 9.64
CA GLU A 424 25.35 -2.65 10.12
C GLU A 424 25.50 -2.25 11.60
N ASP A 425 24.96 -1.10 11.99
CA ASP A 425 24.97 -0.60 13.36
C ASP A 425 24.19 -1.54 14.30
N ILE A 426 23.02 -2.05 13.88
CA ILE A 426 22.24 -3.04 14.65
C ILE A 426 22.97 -4.38 14.75
N LYS A 427 23.66 -4.83 13.69
CA LYS A 427 24.48 -6.05 13.75
C LYS A 427 25.61 -5.89 14.77
N LEU A 428 26.23 -4.72 14.84
CA LEU A 428 27.27 -4.39 15.82
C LEU A 428 26.70 -4.28 17.25
N ASP A 429 25.53 -3.66 17.43
CA ASP A 429 24.83 -3.59 18.72
C ASP A 429 24.42 -4.98 19.22
N LYS A 430 23.86 -5.84 18.34
CA LYS A 430 23.54 -7.24 18.66
C LYS A 430 24.79 -8.04 19.04
N ALA A 431 25.89 -7.85 18.31
CA ALA A 431 27.16 -8.52 18.59
C ALA A 431 27.78 -8.06 19.92
N SER A 432 27.56 -6.79 20.30
CA SER A 432 28.10 -6.21 21.54
C SER A 432 27.20 -6.36 22.77
N ARG A 433 25.96 -6.85 22.62
CA ARG A 433 24.91 -6.91 23.67
C ARG A 433 24.72 -5.57 24.40
N ASN A 434 25.08 -4.47 23.76
CA ASN A 434 25.04 -3.15 24.34
C ASN A 434 23.90 -2.42 23.63
N GLU A 435 22.75 -2.26 24.29
CA GLU A 435 21.54 -1.58 23.76
C GLU A 435 21.73 -0.06 23.63
N ARG A 436 22.95 0.37 23.31
CA ARG A 436 23.39 1.77 23.46
C ARG A 436 22.72 2.71 22.46
N TYR A 437 22.30 2.19 21.29
CA TYR A 437 21.65 2.99 20.25
C TYR A 437 20.22 2.55 19.94
N PHE A 438 19.82 1.33 20.29
CA PHE A 438 18.50 0.78 20.02
C PHE A 438 17.96 0.01 21.22
N SER A 439 16.85 0.48 21.81
CA SER A 439 15.95 -0.36 22.59
C SER A 439 14.72 -0.64 21.73
N PRO A 440 14.32 -1.90 21.50
CA PRO A 440 13.11 -2.21 20.75
C PRO A 440 11.92 -1.46 21.34
N ILE A 441 11.84 -1.34 22.67
CA ILE A 441 10.81 -0.61 23.42
C ILE A 441 10.78 0.89 23.08
N GLU A 442 11.92 1.52 22.79
CA GLU A 442 11.96 2.94 22.41
C GLU A 442 11.63 3.17 20.94
N VAL A 443 11.97 2.22 20.05
CA VAL A 443 11.53 2.21 18.64
C VAL A 443 10.02 1.90 18.53
N GLN A 444 9.47 1.17 19.51
CA GLN A 444 8.10 0.63 19.57
C GLN A 444 7.00 1.60 20.00
N LYS A 445 7.28 2.85 20.40
CA LYS A 445 6.30 3.74 21.07
C LYS A 445 5.13 4.23 20.18
N GLY A 446 4.89 3.53 19.07
CA GLY A 446 4.03 3.80 17.95
C GLY A 446 2.65 3.10 17.97
N PHE A 447 2.49 2.27 16.93
CA PHE A 447 1.46 1.26 16.74
C PHE A 447 2.09 -0.16 16.79
N GLY A 448 3.28 -0.26 17.40
CA GLY A 448 4.25 -1.36 17.30
C GLY A 448 4.73 -1.68 15.86
N PHE A 449 5.28 -2.87 15.61
CA PHE A 449 5.93 -3.24 14.34
C PHE A 449 4.95 -3.85 13.32
N ASP A 450 5.29 -3.71 12.03
CA ASP A 450 4.72 -4.56 10.98
C ASP A 450 5.17 -5.99 11.26
N THR A 451 4.22 -6.88 11.54
CA THR A 451 4.50 -8.32 11.60
C THR A 451 4.54 -8.89 10.18
N GLU A 452 4.74 -10.20 10.05
CA GLU A 452 4.64 -10.87 8.74
C GLU A 452 3.19 -10.94 8.19
N ALA A 453 2.22 -10.23 8.76
CA ALA A 453 0.83 -10.18 8.29
C ALA A 453 0.69 -9.91 6.78
N LYS A 454 1.48 -8.97 6.23
CA LYS A 454 1.47 -8.69 4.78
C LYS A 454 1.80 -9.94 3.98
N LEU A 455 2.83 -10.68 4.37
CA LEU A 455 3.24 -11.93 3.72
C LEU A 455 2.16 -12.99 3.86
N LEU A 456 1.70 -13.25 5.09
CA LEU A 456 0.72 -14.29 5.39
C LEU A 456 -0.61 -14.06 4.66
N VAL A 457 -1.10 -12.82 4.66
CA VAL A 457 -2.34 -12.44 3.96
C VAL A 457 -2.16 -12.51 2.45
N ASN A 458 -1.12 -11.88 1.90
CA ASN A 458 -0.94 -11.85 0.45
C ASN A 458 -0.71 -13.24 -0.15
N CYS A 459 0.06 -14.09 0.54
CA CYS A 459 0.27 -15.47 0.09
C CYS A 459 -0.93 -16.36 0.39
N GLY A 460 -1.65 -16.10 1.49
CA GLY A 460 -2.88 -16.80 1.85
C GLY A 460 -4.01 -16.58 0.85
N ASP A 461 -4.13 -15.35 0.33
CA ASP A 461 -5.11 -14.96 -0.70
C ASP A 461 -4.74 -15.47 -2.11
N CYS A 462 -3.54 -16.03 -2.32
CA CYS A 462 -3.03 -16.42 -3.63
C CYS A 462 -3.00 -17.96 -3.82
N VAL A 463 -3.44 -18.43 -4.98
CA VAL A 463 -3.41 -19.84 -5.40
C VAL A 463 -2.03 -20.18 -5.97
N TRP A 464 -1.56 -19.39 -6.93
CA TRP A 464 -0.25 -19.56 -7.55
C TRP A 464 0.45 -18.21 -7.71
N PHE A 465 1.68 -18.10 -7.23
CA PHE A 465 2.42 -16.84 -7.25
C PHE A 465 3.31 -16.71 -8.50
N GLY A 466 3.20 -17.62 -9.45
CA GLY A 466 3.77 -17.36 -10.77
C GLY A 466 5.22 -17.77 -11.00
N ALA A 467 5.85 -18.47 -10.05
CA ALA A 467 7.20 -19.01 -10.21
C ALA A 467 7.31 -20.41 -9.61
N ASP A 468 8.21 -21.22 -10.15
CA ASP A 468 8.59 -22.46 -9.48
C ASP A 468 9.25 -22.17 -8.14
N ARG A 469 9.01 -23.06 -7.16
CA ARG A 469 9.60 -22.97 -5.82
C ARG A 469 11.06 -23.46 -5.82
N SER A 470 11.90 -22.77 -6.58
CA SER A 470 13.33 -23.06 -6.68
C SER A 470 14.10 -21.79 -7.00
N ALA A 471 15.43 -21.84 -6.82
CA ALA A 471 16.31 -20.77 -7.29
C ALA A 471 16.16 -20.54 -8.81
N ALA A 472 16.09 -21.63 -9.58
CA ALA A 472 15.88 -21.57 -11.03
C ALA A 472 14.55 -20.88 -11.38
N GLY A 473 13.45 -21.18 -10.69
CA GLY A 473 12.15 -20.55 -10.91
C GLY A 473 12.16 -19.05 -10.64
N ILE A 474 12.82 -18.61 -9.56
CA ILE A 474 13.00 -17.18 -9.26
C ILE A 474 13.83 -16.49 -10.36
N GLN A 475 14.92 -17.12 -10.79
CA GLN A 475 15.79 -16.58 -11.83
C GLN A 475 15.06 -16.49 -13.17
N ASP A 476 14.27 -17.51 -13.51
CA ASP A 476 13.52 -17.59 -14.75
C ASP A 476 12.46 -16.48 -14.85
N VAL A 477 11.64 -16.33 -13.80
CA VAL A 477 10.66 -15.23 -13.71
C VAL A 477 11.32 -13.86 -13.79
N PHE A 478 12.45 -13.69 -13.09
CA PHE A 478 13.19 -12.43 -13.16
C PHE A 478 13.75 -12.15 -14.56
N SER A 479 14.28 -13.16 -15.24
CA SER A 479 14.86 -13.02 -16.58
C SER A 479 13.80 -12.62 -17.60
N HIS A 480 12.62 -13.25 -17.54
CA HIS A 480 11.47 -12.88 -18.35
C HIS A 480 11.00 -11.44 -18.07
N ALA A 481 10.86 -11.08 -16.79
CA ALA A 481 10.46 -9.74 -16.41
C ALA A 481 11.49 -8.67 -16.81
N GLN A 482 12.79 -8.98 -16.68
CA GLN A 482 13.89 -8.08 -17.03
C GLN A 482 13.92 -7.77 -18.53
N ASN A 483 13.62 -8.75 -19.38
CA ASN A 483 13.53 -8.56 -20.83
C ASN A 483 12.36 -7.65 -21.23
N PHE A 484 11.29 -7.64 -20.42
CA PHE A 484 10.20 -6.69 -20.59
C PHE A 484 10.57 -5.29 -20.08
N ASN A 485 10.98 -5.16 -18.81
CA ASN A 485 11.42 -3.89 -18.23
C ASN A 485 12.36 -4.12 -17.02
N ASP A 486 13.67 -3.84 -17.18
CA ASP A 486 14.71 -4.06 -16.13
C ASP A 486 14.42 -3.28 -14.83
N LEU A 487 13.95 -2.02 -14.92
CA LEU A 487 13.70 -1.18 -13.74
C LEU A 487 12.50 -1.68 -12.95
N ALA A 488 11.42 -2.02 -13.64
CA ALA A 488 10.21 -2.54 -13.03
C ALA A 488 10.44 -3.95 -12.47
N ALA A 489 11.14 -4.82 -13.20
CA ALA A 489 11.50 -6.15 -12.72
C ALA A 489 12.26 -6.10 -11.40
N ARG A 490 13.30 -5.27 -11.30
CA ARG A 490 14.08 -5.06 -10.06
C ARG A 490 13.24 -4.55 -8.89
N THR A 491 12.25 -3.71 -9.19
CA THR A 491 11.39 -3.08 -8.18
C THR A 491 10.35 -4.04 -7.61
N HIS A 492 9.70 -4.83 -8.48
CA HIS A 492 8.55 -5.63 -8.10
C HIS A 492 8.91 -7.04 -7.63
N LEU A 493 10.08 -7.57 -8.04
CA LEU A 493 10.46 -8.96 -7.81
C LEU A 493 10.41 -9.38 -6.33
N GLY A 494 10.92 -8.54 -5.42
CA GLY A 494 10.95 -8.86 -3.99
C GLY A 494 9.57 -9.22 -3.42
N ASN A 495 8.52 -8.49 -3.83
CA ASN A 495 7.14 -8.77 -3.43
C ASN A 495 6.50 -9.89 -4.28
N TRP A 496 7.00 -10.12 -5.49
CA TRP A 496 6.49 -11.16 -6.38
C TRP A 496 6.84 -12.55 -5.88
N VAL A 497 8.12 -12.78 -5.56
CA VAL A 497 8.61 -14.10 -5.16
C VAL A 497 8.53 -14.33 -3.65
N SER A 498 7.96 -13.41 -2.87
CA SER A 498 7.92 -13.54 -1.40
C SER A 498 7.18 -14.79 -0.92
N CYS A 499 6.24 -15.29 -1.73
CA CYS A 499 5.44 -16.47 -1.42
C CYS A 499 6.12 -17.82 -1.74
N VAL A 500 7.31 -17.84 -2.36
CA VAL A 500 8.00 -19.10 -2.71
C VAL A 500 8.24 -20.00 -1.50
N GLY A 501 8.51 -19.40 -0.34
CA GLY A 501 8.81 -20.11 0.89
C GLY A 501 7.60 -20.38 1.78
N TYR A 502 6.43 -19.82 1.46
CA TYR A 502 5.23 -19.93 2.27
C TYR A 502 4.19 -20.85 1.62
N MET A 503 3.67 -21.78 2.42
CA MET A 503 2.79 -22.88 1.94
C MET A 503 1.34 -22.75 2.41
N GLY A 504 1.06 -21.88 3.38
CA GLY A 504 -0.27 -21.70 3.92
C GLY A 504 -1.21 -21.02 2.93
N ARG A 505 -2.49 -21.37 3.01
CA ARG A 505 -3.57 -20.75 2.25
C ARG A 505 -4.68 -20.32 3.18
N SER A 506 -5.35 -19.24 2.81
CA SER A 506 -6.58 -18.84 3.49
C SER A 506 -7.64 -19.93 3.34
N ALA A 507 -8.44 -20.14 4.37
CA ALA A 507 -9.55 -21.11 4.38
C ALA A 507 -10.57 -20.77 3.29
N GLU A 508 -10.74 -19.47 3.05
CA GLU A 508 -11.67 -18.93 2.07
C GLU A 508 -10.94 -17.93 1.19
N GLN A 509 -11.18 -18.05 -0.10
CA GLN A 509 -10.68 -17.15 -1.13
C GLN A 509 -11.85 -16.76 -2.01
N LEU A 510 -11.80 -15.55 -2.58
CA LEU A 510 -12.78 -15.17 -3.57
C LEU A 510 -12.55 -15.97 -4.88
N PRO A 511 -13.63 -16.42 -5.55
CA PRO A 511 -13.50 -17.00 -6.86
C PRO A 511 -13.01 -15.96 -7.87
N ALA A 512 -12.29 -16.41 -8.89
CA ALA A 512 -11.87 -15.58 -10.01
C ALA A 512 -12.13 -16.36 -11.32
N PRO A 513 -12.97 -15.84 -12.25
CA PRO A 513 -13.68 -14.56 -12.16
C PRO A 513 -14.80 -14.56 -11.08
N LEU A 514 -15.25 -13.38 -10.69
CA LEU A 514 -16.42 -13.21 -9.81
C LEU A 514 -17.70 -13.28 -10.65
N PRO A 515 -18.83 -13.75 -10.08
CA PRO A 515 -20.13 -13.56 -10.72
C PRO A 515 -20.50 -12.07 -10.78
N VAL A 516 -21.25 -11.70 -11.81
CA VAL A 516 -21.84 -10.35 -11.90
C VAL A 516 -22.94 -10.23 -10.85
N THR A 517 -22.80 -9.26 -9.96
CA THR A 517 -23.67 -9.07 -8.80
C THR A 517 -24.28 -7.68 -8.79
N GLU A 518 -25.60 -7.59 -8.62
CA GLU A 518 -26.29 -6.32 -8.37
C GLU A 518 -26.34 -6.04 -6.86
N THR A 519 -25.73 -4.94 -6.43
CA THR A 519 -25.77 -4.49 -5.04
C THR A 519 -27.00 -3.62 -4.78
N LYS A 520 -27.41 -3.44 -3.52
CA LYS A 520 -28.56 -2.58 -3.17
C LYS A 520 -28.38 -1.11 -3.58
N SER A 521 -27.16 -0.62 -3.51
CA SER A 521 -26.76 0.71 -3.98
C SER A 521 -25.65 0.59 -5.01
N THR A 522 -25.56 1.55 -5.94
CA THR A 522 -24.49 1.61 -6.93
C THR A 522 -23.11 1.60 -6.28
N MET A 523 -22.21 0.76 -6.77
CA MET A 523 -20.80 0.73 -6.37
C MET A 523 -20.01 1.84 -7.08
N ILE A 524 -19.20 2.60 -6.35
CA ILE A 524 -18.29 3.59 -6.95
C ILE A 524 -16.86 3.07 -6.91
N PHE A 525 -16.23 3.04 -8.08
CA PHE A 525 -14.81 2.79 -8.26
C PHE A 525 -14.10 4.09 -8.59
N ILE A 526 -12.90 4.29 -8.05
CA ILE A 526 -12.05 5.46 -8.37
C ILE A 526 -10.64 4.99 -8.66
N THR A 527 -10.03 5.53 -9.71
CA THR A 527 -8.62 5.30 -9.99
C THR A 527 -8.00 6.49 -10.73
N ASN A 528 -6.68 6.53 -10.78
CA ASN A 528 -5.95 7.44 -11.65
C ASN A 528 -5.80 6.83 -13.05
N GLU A 529 -5.59 7.68 -14.05
CA GLU A 529 -5.33 7.24 -15.42
C GLU A 529 -4.12 6.31 -15.48
N LEU A 530 -3.06 6.66 -14.75
CA LEU A 530 -1.88 5.83 -14.57
C LEU A 530 -1.61 5.62 -13.09
N ASP A 531 -1.69 4.37 -12.67
CA ASP A 531 -1.43 3.95 -11.31
C ASP A 531 -0.38 2.82 -11.35
N PRO A 532 0.90 3.10 -11.03
CA PRO A 532 1.97 2.12 -11.15
C PRO A 532 1.87 1.00 -10.09
N THR A 533 0.95 1.09 -9.13
CA THR A 533 0.70 0.06 -8.12
C THR A 533 -0.59 -0.71 -8.40
N THR A 534 -1.65 -0.04 -8.82
CA THR A 534 -2.96 -0.64 -9.11
C THR A 534 -3.48 -0.11 -10.43
N PRO A 535 -2.92 -0.59 -11.56
CA PRO A 535 -3.26 -0.16 -12.91
C PRO A 535 -4.75 0.05 -13.13
N LYS A 536 -5.12 1.06 -13.92
CA LYS A 536 -6.53 1.37 -14.24
C LYS A 536 -7.28 0.16 -14.80
N ALA A 537 -6.60 -0.70 -15.55
CA ALA A 537 -7.15 -1.96 -16.07
C ALA A 537 -7.76 -2.83 -14.95
N PHE A 538 -7.12 -2.92 -13.79
CA PHE A 538 -7.65 -3.67 -12.65
C PHE A 538 -9.00 -3.14 -12.18
N THR A 539 -9.16 -1.82 -12.19
CA THR A 539 -10.41 -1.17 -11.79
C THR A 539 -11.49 -1.34 -12.85
N LEU A 540 -11.12 -1.22 -14.14
CA LEU A 540 -12.02 -1.44 -15.27
C LEU A 540 -12.56 -2.86 -15.32
N GLU A 541 -11.73 -3.86 -15.06
CA GLU A 541 -12.16 -5.27 -14.96
C GLU A 541 -12.98 -5.50 -13.68
N SER A 542 -12.53 -4.98 -12.54
CA SER A 542 -13.22 -5.18 -11.25
C SER A 542 -14.64 -4.62 -11.22
N LYS A 543 -14.88 -3.47 -11.87
CA LYS A 543 -16.23 -2.88 -11.91
C LYS A 543 -17.22 -3.74 -12.69
N GLN A 544 -16.77 -4.53 -13.66
CA GLN A 544 -17.65 -5.37 -14.50
C GLN A 544 -18.31 -6.49 -13.69
N TYR A 545 -17.75 -6.87 -12.54
CA TYR A 545 -18.38 -7.81 -11.62
C TYR A 545 -19.60 -7.23 -10.89
N PHE A 546 -19.94 -5.95 -11.10
CA PHE A 546 -21.09 -5.30 -10.49
C PHE A 546 -21.93 -4.59 -11.55
N SER A 547 -23.15 -5.07 -11.78
CA SER A 547 -24.06 -4.57 -12.83
C SER A 547 -24.43 -3.10 -12.62
N ASN A 548 -24.47 -2.65 -11.36
CA ASN A 548 -24.69 -1.28 -10.96
C ASN A 548 -23.40 -0.67 -10.37
N SER A 549 -22.43 -0.37 -11.24
CA SER A 549 -21.18 0.29 -10.86
C SER A 549 -20.84 1.48 -11.74
N VAL A 550 -20.10 2.43 -11.18
CA VAL A 550 -19.61 3.63 -11.86
C VAL A 550 -18.13 3.81 -11.57
N LEU A 551 -17.38 4.23 -12.58
CA LEU A 551 -15.98 4.58 -12.46
C LEU A 551 -15.78 6.10 -12.51
N ILE A 552 -15.01 6.62 -11.57
CA ILE A 552 -14.46 7.98 -11.62
C ILE A 552 -12.96 7.84 -11.88
N THR A 553 -12.49 8.34 -13.02
CA THR A 553 -11.07 8.36 -13.36
C THR A 553 -10.52 9.76 -13.19
N GLN A 554 -9.40 9.92 -12.47
CA GLN A 554 -8.65 11.16 -12.47
C GLN A 554 -7.56 11.11 -13.56
N GLU A 555 -7.51 12.08 -14.48
CA GLU A 555 -6.43 12.20 -15.48
C GLU A 555 -5.12 12.64 -14.82
N SER A 556 -4.49 11.73 -14.09
CA SER A 556 -3.22 11.98 -13.41
C SER A 556 -2.41 10.70 -13.26
N VAL A 557 -1.18 10.86 -12.76
CA VAL A 557 -0.27 9.76 -12.45
C VAL A 557 -0.11 9.66 -10.94
N GLY A 558 -0.08 8.43 -10.42
CA GLY A 558 0.16 8.12 -9.02
C GLY A 558 -0.85 7.14 -8.45
N VAL A 559 -0.75 6.84 -7.17
CA VAL A 559 -1.65 5.90 -6.47
C VAL A 559 -2.72 6.66 -5.71
N GLY A 560 -3.99 6.43 -6.04
CA GLY A 560 -5.14 7.13 -5.45
C GLY A 560 -5.19 8.62 -5.79
N PHE A 561 -6.34 9.25 -5.54
CA PHE A 561 -6.59 10.63 -6.02
C PHE A 561 -6.15 11.71 -5.00
N LEU A 562 -5.97 11.35 -3.73
CA LEU A 562 -5.58 12.30 -2.68
C LEU A 562 -4.08 12.57 -2.61
N TYR A 563 -3.25 11.92 -3.45
CA TYR A 563 -1.78 11.99 -3.40
C TYR A 563 -1.22 11.76 -1.99
N ILE A 564 -1.89 10.89 -1.23
CA ILE A 564 -1.53 10.58 0.15
C ILE A 564 -0.26 9.74 0.14
N VAL A 565 0.80 10.31 0.71
CA VAL A 565 2.06 9.62 0.95
C VAL A 565 1.80 8.40 1.84
N SER A 566 2.28 7.22 1.45
CA SER A 566 2.38 6.08 2.36
C SER A 566 3.54 6.39 3.33
N LEU A 567 3.24 6.84 4.55
CA LEU A 567 4.26 7.09 5.57
C LEU A 567 4.57 5.78 6.32
N PRO A 568 5.79 5.23 6.26
CA PRO A 568 6.24 4.26 7.27
C PRO A 568 6.91 4.97 8.47
N PHE A 569 7.19 4.14 9.48
CA PHE A 569 7.28 4.40 10.92
C PHE A 569 8.26 5.45 11.48
N THR A 570 9.04 6.17 10.68
CA THR A 570 10.11 7.01 11.25
C THR A 570 10.08 8.43 10.70
N ALA A 571 9.20 9.27 11.23
CA ALA A 571 9.26 10.71 11.03
C ALA A 571 9.48 11.41 12.37
N ASN A 572 10.74 11.45 12.82
CA ASN A 572 11.15 12.35 13.89
C ASN A 572 11.43 13.78 13.39
N ASP A 573 11.40 14.03 12.08
CA ASP A 573 11.78 15.33 11.51
C ASP A 573 10.87 15.74 10.33
N LEU A 574 9.63 16.14 10.61
CA LEU A 574 8.76 16.77 9.62
C LEU A 574 8.67 18.29 9.88
N PRO A 575 9.21 19.15 8.99
CA PRO A 575 8.95 20.59 9.00
C PRO A 575 7.54 20.92 8.49
N ILE A 576 6.99 21.98 9.06
CA ILE A 576 5.66 22.59 8.86
C ILE A 576 5.28 22.88 7.37
N ASN A 577 6.22 22.88 6.43
CA ASN A 577 6.01 23.31 5.05
C ASN A 577 5.24 22.32 4.15
N LEU A 578 4.97 21.09 4.59
CA LEU A 578 4.12 20.12 3.85
C LEU A 578 2.62 20.47 3.89
N LYS A 579 2.20 21.48 4.65
CA LYS A 579 0.81 21.94 4.72
C LYS A 579 0.31 22.56 3.40
N HIS A 580 1.19 23.14 2.59
CA HIS A 580 0.79 23.97 1.44
C HIS A 580 0.55 23.19 0.13
N THR A 581 1.22 22.06 -0.11
CA THR A 581 1.04 21.22 -1.33
C THR A 581 -0.18 20.31 -1.25
N VAL A 582 -0.69 20.12 -0.04
CA VAL A 582 -1.62 19.07 0.32
C VAL A 582 -3.05 19.58 0.46
N LEU A 583 -3.23 20.75 1.07
CA LEU A 583 -4.49 21.49 1.02
C LEU A 583 -4.86 21.83 -0.43
N SER A 584 -3.86 22.03 -1.28
CA SER A 584 -4.07 22.44 -2.66
C SER A 584 -4.62 21.37 -3.60
N SER A 585 -4.54 20.06 -3.29
CA SER A 585 -5.17 19.01 -4.13
C SER A 585 -6.67 18.91 -3.84
N ILE A 586 -7.07 19.00 -2.56
CA ILE A 586 -8.50 19.10 -2.17
C ILE A 586 -9.11 20.44 -2.62
N GLN A 587 -8.29 21.48 -2.73
CA GLN A 587 -8.68 22.80 -3.25
C GLN A 587 -8.57 22.94 -4.77
N ASP A 588 -8.10 21.92 -5.50
CA ASP A 588 -8.19 21.94 -6.95
C ASP A 588 -9.67 21.90 -7.32
N ASP A 589 -10.21 23.01 -7.84
CA ASP A 589 -11.64 23.13 -8.14
C ASP A 589 -12.13 22.00 -9.06
N ALA A 590 -11.29 21.45 -9.94
CA ALA A 590 -11.68 20.30 -10.76
C ALA A 590 -11.81 19.01 -9.95
N VAL A 591 -10.87 18.73 -9.05
CA VAL A 591 -10.96 17.58 -8.13
C VAL A 591 -12.16 17.73 -7.21
N LYS A 592 -12.37 18.94 -6.69
CA LYS A 592 -13.48 19.27 -5.81
C LYS A 592 -14.82 19.04 -6.50
N ASP A 593 -15.01 19.58 -7.71
CA ASP A 593 -16.31 19.54 -8.38
C ASP A 593 -16.58 18.21 -9.09
N CYS A 594 -15.56 17.56 -9.66
CA CYS A 594 -15.72 16.31 -10.43
C CYS A 594 -15.64 15.05 -9.56
N ILE A 595 -14.85 15.05 -8.47
CA ILE A 595 -14.68 13.88 -7.60
C ILE A 595 -15.40 14.11 -6.27
N ILE A 596 -15.06 15.17 -5.53
CA ILE A 596 -15.53 15.32 -4.16
C ILE A 596 -17.04 15.59 -4.07
N GLN A 597 -17.61 16.44 -4.94
CA GLN A 597 -19.05 16.75 -4.89
C GLN A 597 -19.95 15.55 -5.22
N PRO A 598 -19.68 14.76 -6.29
CA PRO A 598 -20.46 13.55 -6.54
C PRO A 598 -20.39 12.56 -5.38
N LEU A 599 -19.20 12.37 -4.79
CA LEU A 599 -19.07 11.46 -3.65
C LEU A 599 -19.77 11.99 -2.40
N LYS A 600 -19.69 13.30 -2.10
CA LYS A 600 -20.47 13.92 -1.01
C LYS A 600 -21.97 13.69 -1.19
N THR A 601 -22.46 13.81 -2.43
CA THR A 601 -23.86 13.54 -2.77
C THR A 601 -24.21 12.07 -2.56
N TYR A 602 -23.34 11.17 -3.02
CA TYR A 602 -23.47 9.73 -2.84
C TYR A 602 -23.56 9.33 -1.37
N PHE A 603 -22.63 9.76 -0.51
CA PHE A 603 -22.67 9.43 0.92
C PHE A 603 -23.81 10.12 1.68
N ARG A 604 -24.40 11.19 1.12
CA ARG A 604 -25.55 11.88 1.73
C ARG A 604 -26.89 11.26 1.37
N THR A 605 -27.05 10.84 0.11
CA THR A 605 -28.36 10.51 -0.46
C THR A 605 -28.43 9.13 -1.11
N GLY A 606 -27.30 8.47 -1.31
CA GLY A 606 -27.17 7.26 -2.13
C GLY A 606 -27.12 7.53 -3.64
N ALA A 607 -27.31 8.78 -4.08
CA ALA A 607 -27.26 9.11 -5.50
C ALA A 607 -25.82 9.10 -6.03
N ALA A 608 -25.49 8.09 -6.84
CA ALA A 608 -24.24 8.00 -7.59
C ALA A 608 -24.35 8.77 -8.92
N PRO A 609 -23.22 9.09 -9.59
CA PRO A 609 -23.26 9.54 -10.98
C PRO A 609 -23.98 8.52 -11.86
N ARG A 610 -24.59 8.99 -12.97
CA ARG A 610 -25.32 8.09 -13.90
C ARG A 610 -24.41 7.37 -14.88
N THR A 611 -23.23 7.90 -15.12
CA THR A 611 -22.23 7.40 -16.07
C THR A 611 -20.85 7.54 -15.44
N ASP A 612 -19.88 6.86 -16.03
CA ASP A 612 -18.47 7.06 -15.69
C ASP A 612 -18.07 8.53 -15.86
N LEU A 613 -17.17 8.99 -14.99
CA LEU A 613 -16.64 10.35 -14.97
C LEU A 613 -15.14 10.31 -15.27
N ILE A 614 -14.68 11.28 -16.07
CA ILE A 614 -13.26 11.56 -16.28
C ILE A 614 -12.99 12.97 -15.75
N CYS A 615 -12.11 13.05 -14.76
CA CYS A 615 -11.81 14.26 -14.01
C CYS A 615 -10.39 14.73 -14.31
N GLU A 616 -10.27 15.84 -15.03
CA GLU A 616 -8.98 16.42 -15.38
C GLU A 616 -8.24 16.96 -14.14
N ALA A 617 -6.96 16.60 -13.97
CA ALA A 617 -6.12 17.20 -12.95
C ALA A 617 -5.61 18.56 -13.44
N LYS A 618 -6.02 19.66 -12.78
CA LYS A 618 -5.54 21.01 -13.14
C LYS A 618 -4.14 21.28 -12.60
N ARG A 619 -3.78 20.66 -11.48
CA ARG A 619 -2.43 20.73 -10.93
C ARG A 619 -1.61 19.52 -11.34
N ASN A 620 -0.64 19.72 -12.23
CA ASN A 620 0.28 18.68 -12.66
C ASN A 620 1.69 18.88 -12.06
N PRO A 621 2.50 17.80 -11.93
CA PRO A 621 3.90 17.92 -11.54
C PRO A 621 4.66 18.90 -12.44
N PHE A 622 5.67 19.55 -11.86
CA PHE A 622 6.45 20.61 -12.50
C PHE A 622 5.64 21.84 -12.99
N GLY A 623 4.36 21.94 -12.62
CA GLY A 623 3.47 22.99 -13.12
C GLY A 623 3.15 22.83 -14.61
N SER A 624 3.15 21.59 -15.13
CA SER A 624 2.73 21.30 -16.51
C SER A 624 1.30 21.82 -16.77
N PRO A 625 1.07 22.53 -17.89
CA PRO A 625 -0.26 23.09 -18.21
C PRO A 625 -1.27 22.02 -18.62
N ALA A 626 -0.82 20.82 -19.00
CA ALA A 626 -1.67 19.72 -19.40
C ALA A 626 -1.30 18.43 -18.62
N PRO A 627 -2.29 17.58 -18.31
CA PRO A 627 -2.02 16.25 -17.79
C PRO A 627 -1.35 15.39 -18.84
N TYR A 628 -0.68 14.32 -18.39
CA TYR A 628 -0.25 13.28 -19.30
C TYR A 628 -1.46 12.44 -19.72
N ARG A 629 -1.65 12.28 -21.02
CA ARG A 629 -2.60 11.33 -21.58
C ARG A 629 -1.80 10.24 -22.26
N ARG A 630 -2.08 8.98 -21.90
CA ARG A 630 -1.52 7.82 -22.59
C ARG A 630 -1.70 8.05 -24.08
N GLN A 631 -0.62 7.95 -24.84
CA GLN A 631 -0.73 7.92 -26.28
C GLN A 631 -1.41 6.59 -26.60
N THR A 632 -2.74 6.60 -26.69
CA THR A 632 -3.45 5.56 -27.44
C THR A 632 -2.69 5.44 -28.75
N ALA A 633 -2.44 4.21 -29.23
CA ALA A 633 -1.99 3.99 -30.60
C ALA A 633 -3.00 4.64 -31.55
N ARG A 634 -2.89 5.95 -31.74
CA ARG A 634 -3.44 6.69 -32.86
C ARG A 634 -2.58 6.20 -33.99
N ASN A 635 -3.17 5.31 -34.78
CA ASN A 635 -2.82 5.07 -36.17
C ASN A 635 -1.34 5.33 -36.45
N ASN A 636 -0.52 4.28 -36.38
CA ASN A 636 0.53 4.12 -37.38
C ASN A 636 -0.15 3.88 -38.74
N SER A 637 -0.88 4.87 -39.22
CA SER A 637 -0.99 5.16 -40.63
C SER A 637 -0.04 6.33 -40.81
N PRO A 638 1.06 6.18 -41.56
CA PRO A 638 1.83 7.35 -41.95
C PRO A 638 0.84 8.22 -42.73
N THR A 639 0.55 9.42 -42.21
CA THR A 639 -0.06 10.46 -43.03
C THR A 639 0.94 10.74 -44.13
N ALA A 640 0.71 10.12 -45.28
CA ALA A 640 1.28 10.49 -46.56
C ALA A 640 0.75 11.88 -46.88
N GLU A 641 1.59 12.89 -46.68
CA GLU A 641 1.65 14.02 -47.58
C GLU A 641 3.09 14.09 -48.08
N GLU A 642 3.23 14.14 -49.40
CA GLU A 642 4.45 14.14 -50.21
C GLU A 642 5.09 12.76 -50.51
N GLU A 643 4.48 12.04 -51.47
CA GLU A 643 5.14 11.68 -52.74
C GLU A 643 4.11 11.03 -53.69
N GLN A 644 3.87 11.69 -54.83
CA GLN A 644 3.21 11.13 -56.00
C GLN A 644 4.23 10.26 -56.75
N ASP A 645 3.89 8.99 -57.03
CA ASP A 645 3.83 8.46 -58.40
C ASP A 645 3.54 6.94 -58.44
N ASP A 646 2.53 6.62 -59.26
CA ASP A 646 2.38 5.50 -60.18
C ASP A 646 2.42 4.01 -59.77
N GLN A 647 1.27 3.36 -60.11
CA GLN A 647 1.09 1.97 -60.60
C GLN A 647 1.23 0.83 -59.57
N GLU A 648 0.42 -0.24 -59.53
CA GLU A 648 -0.70 -0.74 -60.33
C GLU A 648 -1.41 -1.83 -59.47
N SER A 649 -2.60 -2.21 -59.90
CA SER A 649 -3.54 -3.20 -59.36
C SER A 649 -3.00 -4.59 -58.99
N GLU A 650 -3.62 -5.25 -58.00
CA GLU A 650 -4.34 -6.52 -58.21
C GLU A 650 -5.25 -6.87 -57.01
N GLU A 651 -6.42 -7.44 -57.36
CA GLU A 651 -7.58 -7.80 -56.51
C GLU A 651 -7.44 -9.20 -55.87
N GLU A 652 -8.47 -9.54 -55.07
CA GLU A 652 -8.84 -10.85 -54.46
C GLU A 652 -8.35 -11.08 -53.01
N ASN A 653 -9.15 -11.52 -52.05
CA ASN A 653 -10.54 -11.98 -52.03
C ASN A 653 -11.05 -11.93 -50.57
N ASP A 654 -12.33 -11.58 -50.38
CA ASP A 654 -13.07 -11.70 -49.12
C ASP A 654 -13.33 -13.17 -48.77
N GLN A 655 -13.02 -13.59 -47.54
CA GLN A 655 -13.83 -14.59 -46.82
C GLN A 655 -13.88 -14.26 -45.33
N VAL A 656 -15.05 -13.78 -44.92
CA VAL A 656 -15.52 -13.69 -43.53
C VAL A 656 -15.95 -15.09 -43.09
N SER A 657 -15.39 -15.59 -41.98
CA SER A 657 -15.98 -16.68 -41.21
C SER A 657 -16.10 -16.24 -39.75
N GLU A 658 -17.35 -16.24 -39.28
CA GLU A 658 -17.75 -16.10 -37.89
C GLU A 658 -17.14 -17.24 -37.06
N GLU A 659 -16.43 -16.90 -35.97
CA GLU A 659 -16.14 -17.83 -34.88
C GLU A 659 -16.39 -17.13 -33.54
N GLU A 660 -16.95 -17.94 -32.64
CA GLU A 660 -17.61 -17.63 -31.38
C GLU A 660 -16.72 -16.90 -30.36
N GLU A 661 -17.31 -15.94 -29.63
CA GLU A 661 -16.79 -15.39 -28.39
C GLU A 661 -16.76 -16.47 -27.31
N ASP A 662 -15.60 -17.08 -27.06
CA ASP A 662 -15.36 -17.88 -25.86
C ASP A 662 -13.99 -17.51 -25.23
N GLY A 663 -14.06 -17.10 -23.96
CA GLY A 663 -13.01 -17.11 -22.94
C GLY A 663 -11.56 -16.77 -23.34
N ILE A 664 -11.10 -15.58 -22.93
CA ILE A 664 -9.69 -15.17 -22.94
C ILE A 664 -8.80 -16.30 -22.40
N PRO A 665 -7.84 -16.85 -23.19
CA PRO A 665 -6.89 -17.81 -22.68
C PRO A 665 -5.96 -17.12 -21.68
N LEU A 666 -5.94 -17.62 -20.45
CA LEU A 666 -4.83 -17.38 -19.54
C LEU A 666 -3.61 -18.09 -20.13
N ASP A 667 -2.84 -17.39 -20.95
CA ASP A 667 -1.62 -17.92 -21.57
C ASP A 667 -0.72 -18.56 -20.51
N ARG A 668 -0.55 -19.87 -20.66
CA ARG A 668 0.40 -20.71 -19.92
C ARG A 668 1.82 -20.65 -20.50
N GLU A 669 2.05 -19.84 -21.53
CA GLU A 669 3.37 -19.63 -22.15
C GLU A 669 4.07 -18.38 -21.60
N PHE A 670 4.12 -18.28 -20.27
CA PHE A 670 5.07 -17.44 -19.53
C PHE A 670 5.52 -18.14 -18.27
#